data_AF-A0A942QLS1-F1
#
_entry.id   AF-A0A942QLS1-F1
#
_cell.length_a   1.000
_cell.length_b   1.000
_cell.length_c   1.000
_cell.angle_alpha   90.00
_cell.angle_beta   90.00
_cell.angle_gamma   90.00
#
_symmetry.space_group_name_H-M   'P 1'
#
loop_
_entity.id
_entity.type
_entity.pdbx_description
1 polymer ?
#
loop_
_entity_poly.entity_id
_entity_poly.type
_entity_poly.pdbx_seq_one_letter_code
_entity_poly.pdbx_strand_id
1 'polypeptide(L)'
;MVENRDELVWGLVRRDNGQFVECRCYRTQCSLFRSCRPDYPADSPEILPPERLPSCDHGEPNEEQTLPIVDLDLISRYEDKLSDGLSGDAIIIDFEDEPEIIPPIFEWKLPSSDPSPAVDRQEVIIRSLPHEYMLVQAGPGTGKTHSLLRKLEYMVDENRMVEADSVLLLCFTRAAVSEIKDRFKAGVDSGKYSDDLSRLEIRTFDSFATRVLIARNIDLTGKDYNSRIEMAIQEIQADPEIIGEMRHLIVDEIQDLVGIRARLVQAILSCKPPDCGFTLLGDSLQGIYDYQIKDCPGEPGATDLLEWIMSNFPDRLGVVTLDRNFRQNGELASFMAKSRMLLEGGTERAVRTFIRSVEELKCCGKDYNFPLPLENHKKIGILCRTNGEALKISNYFRQRGVDHVLRRHQDSPELPPWIAEVLSAGEVHLTREQFINIVTSLDLRHPMDNEKLYSVLHSVGDQNTPRVLNLNGLKRALALGARLPDELYEERRCHIFLSTIHQSKGREFEEVFLLSPRLNEKDQIMEEAKVLYVAVTRARQSLEIIKRSFSREWLTKSETVDRWLEVANKRGGGKTLVSLEVGREQDVDNQGFVDGLLVSNPEENQIYLRMHVVPGDRVEIRMGEEMDFYGIYHKRRLIGRMSMKFHLEVGEIMKEVYGSSSHRPMAFEEIYIDQVHSVVKKPETLRKTVPEPYFTSGVWHGVSLSGLAKVFWPWDCRR
;
A
#
# COMPACT_ATOMS: atom_id res chain seq x y z
N MET A 1 -38.89 -1.51 13.97
CA MET A 1 -39.12 -1.08 15.36
C MET A 1 -39.03 -2.28 16.28
N VAL A 2 -37.88 -2.47 16.92
CA VAL A 2 -37.77 -2.91 18.33
C VAL A 2 -36.52 -2.21 18.84
N GLU A 3 -36.72 -1.17 19.63
CA GLU A 3 -35.70 -0.52 20.43
C GLU A 3 -35.42 -1.42 21.64
N ASN A 4 -34.22 -1.98 21.72
CA ASN A 4 -33.59 -2.21 23.02
C ASN A 4 -32.07 -2.35 22.85
N ARG A 5 -31.36 -1.39 23.43
CA ARG A 5 -29.91 -1.40 23.63
C ARG A 5 -29.64 -2.37 24.78
N ASP A 6 -28.96 -3.49 24.51
CA ASP A 6 -28.15 -4.31 25.43
C ASP A 6 -28.17 -5.83 25.15
N GLU A 7 -28.04 -6.28 23.88
CA GLU A 7 -27.79 -7.72 23.64
C GLU A 7 -26.73 -8.03 22.58
N LEU A 8 -25.72 -8.81 23.03
CA LEU A 8 -24.70 -9.51 22.25
C LEU A 8 -25.35 -10.53 21.31
N VAL A 9 -25.34 -10.30 20.00
CA VAL A 9 -25.73 -11.32 19.01
C VAL A 9 -24.49 -11.76 18.22
N TRP A 10 -24.11 -13.03 18.41
CA TRP A 10 -22.95 -13.72 17.82
C TRP A 10 -23.29 -14.34 16.45
N GLY A 11 -22.27 -14.51 15.57
CA GLY A 11 -22.39 -14.81 14.13
C GLY A 11 -22.30 -16.27 13.68
N LEU A 12 -22.19 -16.46 12.35
CA LEU A 12 -22.15 -17.74 11.61
C LEU A 12 -20.85 -18.55 11.87
N VAL A 13 -20.97 -19.87 12.02
CA VAL A 13 -19.82 -20.80 12.09
C VAL A 13 -19.91 -21.81 10.94
N ARG A 14 -18.82 -21.93 10.16
CA ARG A 14 -18.68 -22.93 9.10
C ARG A 14 -18.02 -24.19 9.68
N ARG A 15 -18.61 -25.36 9.45
CA ARG A 15 -17.90 -26.65 9.45
C ARG A 15 -18.10 -27.30 8.10
N ASP A 16 -17.17 -28.18 7.73
CA ASP A 16 -16.74 -28.44 6.34
C ASP A 16 -17.81 -28.88 5.32
N ASN A 17 -19.05 -29.18 5.70
CA ASN A 17 -20.01 -29.84 4.81
C ASN A 17 -21.45 -29.24 4.76
N GLY A 18 -21.60 -27.91 4.65
CA GLY A 18 -22.89 -27.30 4.26
C GLY A 18 -23.68 -26.62 5.41
N GLN A 19 -24.33 -25.51 5.08
CA GLN A 19 -24.75 -24.43 5.97
C GLN A 19 -25.90 -24.79 6.94
N PHE A 20 -25.71 -24.50 8.24
CA PHE A 20 -26.79 -24.28 9.21
C PHE A 20 -26.40 -23.18 10.23
N VAL A 21 -27.39 -22.39 10.67
CA VAL A 21 -27.23 -21.30 11.65
C VAL A 21 -27.38 -21.88 13.06
N GLU A 22 -26.34 -21.77 13.91
CA GLU A 22 -26.47 -22.13 15.32
C GLU A 22 -26.82 -20.89 16.16
N CYS A 23 -28.05 -20.83 16.67
CA CYS A 23 -28.45 -19.78 17.62
C CYS A 23 -27.90 -20.11 19.03
N ARG A 24 -27.15 -19.18 19.62
CA ARG A 24 -26.64 -19.26 21.01
C ARG A 24 -27.39 -18.37 21.99
N CYS A 25 -28.58 -17.89 21.61
CA CYS A 25 -29.45 -17.15 22.50
C CYS A 25 -30.07 -18.09 23.55
N TYR A 26 -30.00 -17.71 24.82
CA TYR A 26 -30.60 -18.46 25.93
C TYR A 26 -32.06 -18.04 26.22
N ARG A 27 -32.62 -17.09 25.45
CA ARG A 27 -34.02 -16.65 25.59
C ARG A 27 -34.98 -17.67 24.97
N THR A 28 -35.62 -18.46 25.82
CA THR A 28 -36.66 -19.44 25.43
C THR A 28 -37.92 -18.78 24.83
N GLN A 29 -38.14 -17.49 25.09
CA GLN A 29 -39.28 -16.71 24.58
C GLN A 29 -39.08 -16.12 23.17
N CYS A 30 -37.91 -16.29 22.55
CA CYS A 30 -37.68 -15.83 21.18
C CYS A 30 -38.61 -16.54 20.19
N SER A 31 -39.24 -15.80 19.28
CA SER A 31 -40.19 -16.34 18.30
C SER A 31 -39.57 -17.37 17.34
N LEU A 32 -38.24 -17.35 17.18
CA LEU A 32 -37.48 -18.31 16.35
C LEU A 32 -36.85 -19.45 17.18
N PHE A 33 -37.03 -19.50 18.50
CA PHE A 33 -36.35 -20.45 19.39
C PHE A 33 -36.61 -21.91 19.02
N ARG A 34 -37.87 -22.27 18.72
CA ARG A 34 -38.26 -23.65 18.33
C ARG A 34 -37.67 -24.08 16.99
N SER A 35 -37.49 -23.15 16.05
CA SER A 35 -36.85 -23.43 14.77
C SER A 35 -35.34 -23.63 14.92
N CYS A 36 -34.70 -22.89 15.83
CA CYS A 36 -33.27 -22.98 16.08
C CYS A 36 -32.86 -24.16 16.99
N ARG A 37 -33.76 -24.63 17.87
CA ARG A 37 -33.53 -25.73 18.82
C ARG A 37 -34.74 -26.69 18.82
N PRO A 38 -35.00 -27.42 17.71
CA PRO A 38 -36.18 -28.28 17.58
C PRO A 38 -36.21 -29.41 18.62
N ASP A 39 -35.04 -29.85 19.10
CA ASP A 39 -34.90 -30.93 20.07
C ASP A 39 -35.04 -30.47 21.55
N TYR A 40 -35.33 -29.19 21.81
CA TYR A 40 -35.49 -28.69 23.19
C TYR A 40 -36.86 -29.09 23.77
N PRO A 41 -36.92 -29.82 24.91
CA PRO A 41 -38.17 -30.31 25.49
C PRO A 41 -39.12 -29.15 25.80
N ALA A 42 -40.42 -29.32 25.53
CA ALA A 42 -41.36 -28.22 25.67
C ALA A 42 -41.56 -27.73 27.11
N ASP A 43 -41.27 -28.60 28.08
CA ASP A 43 -41.50 -28.38 29.51
C ASP A 43 -40.19 -28.20 30.30
N SER A 44 -39.05 -27.93 29.64
CA SER A 44 -37.78 -27.69 30.34
C SER A 44 -37.67 -26.25 30.88
N PRO A 45 -37.23 -26.05 32.14
CA PRO A 45 -37.04 -24.72 32.72
C PRO A 45 -35.98 -23.91 31.93
N GLU A 46 -36.04 -22.59 32.11
CA GLU A 46 -35.24 -21.57 31.41
C GLU A 46 -33.73 -21.90 31.42
N ILE A 47 -33.06 -21.76 30.27
CA ILE A 47 -31.61 -22.01 30.17
C ILE A 47 -30.90 -20.83 30.84
N LEU A 48 -30.39 -21.03 32.05
CA LEU A 48 -29.58 -20.02 32.72
C LEU A 48 -28.18 -19.94 32.07
N PRO A 49 -27.66 -18.73 31.78
CA PRO A 49 -26.30 -18.57 31.31
C PRO A 49 -25.29 -19.03 32.39
N PRO A 50 -24.07 -19.48 32.01
CA PRO A 50 -23.07 -19.90 32.98
C PRO A 50 -22.73 -18.75 33.95
N GLU A 51 -22.79 -19.04 35.26
CA GLU A 51 -22.59 -18.06 36.34
C GLU A 51 -21.24 -17.34 36.24
N ARG A 52 -21.25 -16.02 36.46
CA ARG A 52 -20.04 -15.20 36.60
C ARG A 52 -19.28 -15.62 37.85
N LEU A 53 -17.96 -15.75 37.74
CA LEU A 53 -17.05 -15.90 38.89
C LEU A 53 -17.32 -14.81 39.96
N PRO A 54 -17.23 -15.13 41.27
CA PRO A 54 -17.59 -14.20 42.32
C PRO A 54 -16.62 -13.01 42.41
N SER A 55 -17.18 -11.82 42.49
CA SER A 55 -16.48 -10.56 42.79
C SER A 55 -15.99 -10.56 44.24
N CYS A 56 -14.70 -10.23 44.45
CA CYS A 56 -14.11 -10.10 45.76
C CYS A 56 -14.74 -8.95 46.57
N ASP A 57 -15.20 -9.29 47.78
CA ASP A 57 -15.60 -8.36 48.84
C ASP A 57 -14.45 -7.43 49.25
N HIS A 58 -14.73 -6.13 49.30
CA HIS A 58 -14.08 -5.22 50.23
C HIS A 58 -15.15 -4.44 50.98
N GLY A 59 -15.23 -4.72 52.29
CA GLY A 59 -16.18 -4.14 53.23
C GLY A 59 -16.03 -2.63 53.44
N GLU A 60 -17.13 -2.08 53.94
CA GLU A 60 -17.41 -0.68 54.24
C GLU A 60 -16.40 -0.02 55.19
N PRO A 61 -16.40 1.31 55.21
CA PRO A 61 -16.56 2.00 56.49
C PRO A 61 -17.74 2.98 56.52
N ASN A 62 -18.32 3.05 57.72
CA ASN A 62 -19.50 3.78 58.16
C ASN A 62 -19.57 5.28 57.84
N GLU A 63 -20.82 5.71 57.65
CA GLU A 63 -21.50 6.96 58.01
C GLU A 63 -20.67 8.10 58.63
N GLU A 64 -20.70 9.28 57.99
CA GLU A 64 -21.35 10.47 58.54
C GLU A 64 -21.43 11.65 57.52
N GLN A 65 -22.61 12.27 57.44
CA GLN A 65 -22.90 13.68 57.10
C GLN A 65 -23.01 14.16 55.63
N THR A 66 -24.25 14.08 55.13
CA THR A 66 -25.08 15.11 54.45
C THR A 66 -24.50 16.04 53.37
N LEU A 67 -25.09 16.01 52.17
CA LEU A 67 -25.16 17.12 51.21
C LEU A 67 -26.60 17.28 50.65
N PRO A 68 -27.04 18.50 50.29
CA PRO A 68 -28.46 18.89 50.21
C PRO A 68 -29.16 18.57 48.88
N ILE A 69 -30.48 18.43 48.97
CA ILE A 69 -31.47 18.33 47.88
C ILE A 69 -31.87 19.74 47.43
N VAL A 70 -31.81 20.01 46.12
CA VAL A 70 -32.63 20.97 45.33
C VAL A 70 -32.44 20.59 43.84
N ASP A 71 -33.37 20.53 42.91
CA ASP A 71 -34.83 20.40 42.80
C ASP A 71 -35.09 20.08 41.30
N LEU A 72 -36.00 19.17 40.97
CA LEU A 72 -36.09 18.47 39.67
C LEU A 72 -37.07 19.12 38.66
N ASP A 73 -37.31 20.42 38.76
CA ASP A 73 -38.45 21.08 38.09
C ASP A 73 -38.08 21.99 36.89
N LEU A 74 -37.01 21.68 36.15
CA LEU A 74 -36.57 22.48 34.98
C LEU A 74 -36.42 21.69 33.67
N ILE A 75 -37.04 20.52 33.55
CA ILE A 75 -37.11 19.70 32.32
C ILE A 75 -38.58 19.53 31.86
N SER A 76 -39.38 20.60 31.91
CA SER A 76 -40.80 20.57 31.48
C SER A 76 -41.21 21.73 30.56
N ARG A 77 -40.25 22.40 29.92
CA ARG A 77 -40.54 23.37 28.85
C ARG A 77 -39.57 23.15 27.71
N TYR A 78 -39.95 22.32 26.74
CA TYR A 78 -39.67 22.44 25.30
C TYR A 78 -39.98 21.14 24.51
N GLU A 79 -40.82 20.25 25.03
CA GLU A 79 -41.45 19.18 24.24
C GLU A 79 -42.96 19.30 24.33
N ASP A 80 -43.53 20.16 23.48
CA ASP A 80 -44.93 20.08 23.09
C ASP A 80 -45.12 20.85 21.78
N LYS A 81 -45.02 20.10 20.67
CA LYS A 81 -45.79 20.24 19.43
C LYS A 81 -45.24 19.30 18.36
N LEU A 82 -45.64 18.05 18.42
CA LEU A 82 -45.63 17.13 17.28
C LEU A 82 -46.87 16.24 17.38
N SER A 83 -47.95 16.64 16.72
CA SER A 83 -48.81 15.76 15.92
C SER A 83 -50.01 16.54 15.38
N ASP A 84 -50.06 16.73 14.07
CA ASP A 84 -51.26 16.44 13.25
C ASP A 84 -50.96 16.72 11.77
N GLY A 85 -51.20 15.72 10.90
CA GLY A 85 -51.38 15.89 9.45
C GLY A 85 -50.32 15.27 8.53
N LEU A 86 -50.53 14.01 8.13
CA LEU A 86 -49.94 13.40 6.93
C LEU A 86 -50.65 13.89 5.67
N SER A 87 -49.93 14.39 4.65
CA SER A 87 -50.06 14.00 3.22
C SER A 87 -49.22 14.90 2.28
N GLY A 88 -48.31 14.28 1.52
CA GLY A 88 -47.79 14.65 0.18
C GLY A 88 -47.40 16.11 -0.13
N ASP A 89 -46.10 16.35 -0.35
CA ASP A 89 -45.57 16.83 -1.65
C ASP A 89 -44.03 16.91 -1.60
N ALA A 90 -43.40 16.64 -2.74
CA ALA A 90 -41.94 16.67 -2.90
C ALA A 90 -41.39 18.07 -2.62
N ILE A 91 -40.44 18.18 -1.69
CA ILE A 91 -39.71 19.43 -1.44
C ILE A 91 -38.59 19.53 -2.48
N ILE A 92 -38.80 20.37 -3.49
CA ILE A 92 -37.73 20.94 -4.29
C ILE A 92 -37.01 21.93 -3.38
N ILE A 93 -35.72 21.70 -3.13
CA ILE A 93 -34.86 22.63 -2.41
C ILE A 93 -34.38 23.65 -3.45
N ASP A 94 -34.94 24.86 -3.42
CA ASP A 94 -34.35 26.00 -4.14
C ASP A 94 -33.04 26.40 -3.46
N PHE A 95 -31.96 26.42 -4.24
CA PHE A 95 -30.66 26.92 -3.80
C PHE A 95 -30.70 28.45 -3.74
N GLU A 96 -30.16 29.04 -2.67
CA GLU A 96 -29.92 30.49 -2.59
C GLU A 96 -29.07 30.96 -3.78
N ASP A 97 -29.34 32.17 -4.27
CA ASP A 97 -28.65 32.80 -5.40
C ASP A 97 -27.12 32.65 -5.28
N GLU A 98 -26.50 32.24 -6.38
CA GLU A 98 -25.04 32.11 -6.49
C GLU A 98 -24.37 33.39 -5.98
N PRO A 99 -23.43 33.32 -5.02
CA PRO A 99 -22.67 34.50 -4.65
C PRO A 99 -21.90 34.96 -5.89
N GLU A 100 -22.02 36.25 -6.23
CA GLU A 100 -21.23 36.88 -7.30
C GLU A 100 -19.76 36.46 -7.16
N ILE A 101 -19.30 35.73 -8.16
CA ILE A 101 -17.93 35.23 -8.27
C ILE A 101 -17.03 36.45 -8.40
N ILE A 102 -16.42 36.87 -7.29
CA ILE A 102 -15.24 37.73 -7.33
C ILE A 102 -14.04 36.77 -7.42
N PRO A 103 -13.36 36.66 -8.59
CA PRO A 103 -12.20 35.79 -8.71
C PRO A 103 -11.05 36.35 -7.85
N PRO A 104 -10.44 35.58 -6.93
CA PRO A 104 -9.27 36.03 -6.20
C PRO A 104 -7.97 35.67 -6.95
N ILE A 105 -7.18 36.69 -7.31
CA ILE A 105 -5.70 36.88 -7.39
C ILE A 105 -4.76 35.66 -7.69
N PHE A 106 -5.25 34.56 -8.25
CA PHE A 106 -4.42 33.57 -8.95
C PHE A 106 -4.89 33.48 -10.41
N GLU A 107 -4.73 34.57 -11.15
CA GLU A 107 -4.73 34.52 -12.62
C GLU A 107 -3.40 33.89 -13.07
N TRP A 108 -3.35 32.56 -13.24
CA TRP A 108 -2.43 32.02 -14.25
C TRP A 108 -3.16 32.06 -15.59
N LYS A 109 -2.92 33.12 -16.37
CA LYS A 109 -3.36 33.16 -17.77
C LYS A 109 -2.54 32.15 -18.55
N LEU A 110 -3.09 30.95 -18.72
CA LEU A 110 -2.74 30.09 -19.84
C LEU A 110 -2.91 30.93 -21.13
N PRO A 111 -1.96 30.88 -22.09
CA PRO A 111 -2.19 31.50 -23.38
C PRO A 111 -3.50 30.93 -23.95
N SER A 112 -4.47 31.83 -24.11
CA SER A 112 -5.81 31.52 -24.56
C SER A 112 -5.77 31.12 -26.04
N SER A 113 -5.65 29.84 -26.31
CA SER A 113 -6.31 29.24 -27.46
C SER A 113 -7.34 28.28 -26.89
N ASP A 114 -8.53 28.78 -26.61
CA ASP A 114 -9.68 27.97 -26.22
C ASP A 114 -10.34 27.50 -27.53
N PRO A 115 -10.09 26.27 -28.02
CA PRO A 115 -10.90 25.73 -29.10
C PRO A 115 -12.32 25.49 -28.58
N SER A 116 -13.30 25.88 -29.39
CA SER A 116 -14.75 25.68 -29.19
C SER A 116 -15.14 24.38 -28.46
N PRO A 117 -16.20 24.37 -27.63
CA PRO A 117 -16.69 23.22 -26.85
C PRO A 117 -17.12 21.97 -27.66
N ALA A 118 -16.93 21.97 -29.00
CA ALA A 118 -17.16 20.83 -29.87
C ALA A 118 -15.91 19.93 -30.08
N VAL A 119 -14.73 20.33 -29.60
CA VAL A 119 -13.48 19.58 -29.81
C VAL A 119 -13.26 18.59 -28.67
N ASP A 120 -13.21 17.29 -29.00
CA ASP A 120 -12.79 16.27 -28.05
C ASP A 120 -11.33 16.51 -27.65
N ARG A 121 -11.10 16.92 -26.40
CA ARG A 121 -9.76 17.23 -25.88
C ARG A 121 -8.85 16.00 -25.85
N GLN A 122 -9.39 14.79 -25.75
CA GLN A 122 -8.58 13.57 -25.91
C GLN A 122 -8.05 13.48 -27.35
N GLU A 123 -8.86 13.85 -28.34
CA GLU A 123 -8.46 13.83 -29.74
C GLU A 123 -7.36 14.86 -30.06
N VAL A 124 -7.38 16.03 -29.40
CA VAL A 124 -6.27 17.01 -29.49
C VAL A 124 -4.96 16.37 -29.04
N ILE A 125 -4.96 15.65 -27.92
CA ILE A 125 -3.78 14.95 -27.41
C ILE A 125 -3.37 13.83 -28.36
N ILE A 126 -4.31 13.04 -28.86
CA ILE A 126 -4.04 11.89 -29.74
C ILE A 126 -3.42 12.34 -31.06
N ARG A 127 -3.96 13.41 -31.68
CA ARG A 127 -3.55 13.86 -33.01
C ARG A 127 -2.37 14.81 -33.05
N SER A 128 -1.95 15.32 -31.91
CA SER A 128 -0.78 16.19 -31.80
C SER A 128 0.49 15.54 -32.37
N LEU A 129 1.30 16.35 -33.03
CA LEU A 129 2.44 15.91 -33.81
C LEU A 129 3.63 15.53 -32.90
N PRO A 130 4.54 14.65 -33.36
CA PRO A 130 5.68 14.20 -32.56
C PRO A 130 6.65 15.31 -32.10
N HIS A 131 6.67 16.46 -32.77
CA HIS A 131 7.56 17.59 -32.45
C HIS A 131 6.88 18.66 -31.58
N GLU A 132 5.58 18.51 -31.29
CA GLU A 132 4.85 19.43 -30.42
C GLU A 132 5.17 19.21 -28.94
N TYR A 133 5.04 20.27 -28.16
CA TYR A 133 5.27 20.27 -26.72
C TYR A 133 3.92 20.41 -26.04
N MET A 134 3.57 19.44 -25.19
CA MET A 134 2.29 19.47 -24.49
C MET A 134 2.43 19.18 -23.00
N LEU A 135 1.69 19.93 -22.22
CA LEU A 135 1.36 19.64 -20.84
C LEU A 135 -0.12 19.23 -20.76
N VAL A 136 -0.36 17.98 -20.38
CA VAL A 136 -1.70 17.43 -20.21
C VAL A 136 -2.05 17.41 -18.72
N GLN A 137 -2.97 18.29 -18.32
CA GLN A 137 -3.58 18.27 -17.00
C GLN A 137 -4.74 17.28 -17.00
N ALA A 138 -4.52 16.08 -16.47
CA ALA A 138 -5.49 14.99 -16.52
C ALA A 138 -5.88 14.56 -15.12
N GLY A 139 -7.12 14.89 -14.72
CA GLY A 139 -7.65 14.42 -13.45
C GLY A 139 -7.80 12.89 -13.37
N PRO A 140 -7.97 12.32 -12.17
CA PRO A 140 -8.25 10.91 -11.98
C PRO A 140 -9.44 10.45 -12.80
N GLY A 141 -9.30 9.32 -13.49
CA GLY A 141 -10.38 8.72 -14.25
C GLY A 141 -10.73 9.44 -15.56
N THR A 142 -9.95 10.44 -15.98
CA THR A 142 -10.19 11.21 -17.22
C THR A 142 -9.68 10.55 -18.49
N GLY A 143 -9.15 9.32 -18.37
CA GLY A 143 -8.63 8.56 -19.50
C GLY A 143 -7.18 8.88 -19.89
N LYS A 144 -6.37 9.47 -18.99
CA LYS A 144 -4.92 9.74 -19.21
C LYS A 144 -4.19 8.61 -19.92
N THR A 145 -4.23 7.40 -19.36
CA THR A 145 -3.59 6.21 -19.94
C THR A 145 -4.18 5.83 -21.30
N HIS A 146 -5.49 6.01 -21.48
CA HIS A 146 -6.15 5.75 -22.77
C HIS A 146 -5.67 6.72 -23.85
N SER A 147 -5.66 8.03 -23.56
CA SER A 147 -5.16 9.06 -24.48
C SER A 147 -3.69 8.85 -24.83
N LEU A 148 -2.87 8.46 -23.85
CA LEU A 148 -1.45 8.12 -24.06
C LEU A 148 -1.27 6.94 -25.00
N LEU A 149 -2.00 5.84 -24.79
CA LEU A 149 -1.93 4.65 -25.65
C LEU A 149 -2.41 4.97 -27.07
N ARG A 150 -3.53 5.69 -27.21
CA ARG A 150 -4.06 6.11 -28.51
C ARG A 150 -3.12 7.08 -29.24
N LYS A 151 -2.44 7.98 -28.54
CA LYS A 151 -1.41 8.86 -29.14
C LYS A 151 -0.24 8.04 -29.68
N LEU A 152 0.26 7.08 -28.91
CA LEU A 152 1.36 6.21 -29.33
C LEU A 152 0.98 5.39 -30.56
N GLU A 153 -0.22 4.80 -30.56
CA GLU A 153 -0.81 4.13 -31.72
C GLU A 153 -0.92 5.07 -32.93
N TYR A 154 -1.45 6.29 -32.73
CA TYR A 154 -1.60 7.28 -33.80
C TYR A 154 -0.26 7.66 -34.44
N MET A 155 0.77 7.91 -33.63
CA MET A 155 2.07 8.38 -34.07
C MET A 155 2.97 7.29 -34.65
N VAL A 156 2.95 6.08 -34.09
CA VAL A 156 3.88 5.00 -34.44
C VAL A 156 3.25 4.02 -35.42
N ASP A 157 1.97 3.68 -35.24
CA ASP A 157 1.32 2.60 -35.98
C ASP A 157 0.44 3.14 -37.12
N GLU A 158 -0.57 3.97 -36.79
CA GLU A 158 -1.57 4.44 -37.77
C GLU A 158 -0.94 5.36 -38.84
N ASN A 159 -0.07 6.30 -38.43
CA ASN A 159 0.51 7.29 -39.35
C ASN A 159 2.03 7.13 -39.56
N ARG A 160 2.69 6.26 -38.77
CA ARG A 160 4.14 5.99 -38.86
C ARG A 160 5.00 7.26 -38.95
N MET A 161 4.66 8.24 -38.12
CA MET A 161 5.35 9.54 -38.07
C MET A 161 6.72 9.44 -37.40
N VAL A 162 6.89 8.47 -36.50
CA VAL A 162 8.12 8.19 -35.77
C VAL A 162 8.30 6.68 -35.60
N GLU A 163 9.55 6.24 -35.59
CA GLU A 163 9.89 4.85 -35.28
C GLU A 163 9.67 4.57 -33.79
N ALA A 164 9.18 3.39 -33.44
CA ALA A 164 8.90 3.00 -32.06
C ALA A 164 10.12 3.15 -31.14
N ASP A 165 11.31 2.78 -31.62
CA ASP A 165 12.58 2.84 -30.88
C ASP A 165 13.03 4.30 -30.59
N SER A 166 12.43 5.29 -31.27
CA SER A 166 12.73 6.71 -31.09
C SER A 166 11.80 7.42 -30.09
N VAL A 167 10.84 6.69 -29.50
CA VAL A 167 9.89 7.22 -28.51
C VAL A 167 10.22 6.68 -27.12
N LEU A 168 10.48 7.59 -26.18
CA LEU A 168 10.78 7.25 -24.79
C LEU A 168 9.57 7.59 -23.90
N LEU A 169 9.04 6.60 -23.20
CA LEU A 169 8.01 6.77 -22.18
C LEU A 169 8.59 6.50 -20.79
N LEU A 170 8.60 7.53 -19.95
CA LEU A 170 9.04 7.47 -18.56
C LEU A 170 7.85 7.46 -17.60
N CYS A 171 7.82 6.46 -16.72
CA CYS A 171 6.84 6.34 -15.64
C CYS A 171 7.52 6.39 -14.27
N PHE A 172 6.80 6.85 -13.24
CA PHE A 172 7.34 6.84 -11.88
C PHE A 172 7.49 5.42 -11.31
N THR A 173 6.49 4.55 -11.53
CA THR A 173 6.45 3.20 -10.97
C THR A 173 6.62 2.13 -12.03
N ARG A 174 7.19 0.98 -11.63
CA ARG A 174 7.25 -0.22 -12.48
C ARG A 174 5.87 -0.81 -12.76
N ALA A 175 4.94 -0.67 -11.82
CA ALA A 175 3.55 -1.09 -12.01
C ALA A 175 2.90 -0.35 -13.19
N ALA A 176 3.14 0.96 -13.32
CA ALA A 176 2.68 1.73 -14.48
C ALA A 176 3.33 1.26 -15.78
N VAL A 177 4.65 0.95 -15.76
CA VAL A 177 5.34 0.37 -16.92
C VAL A 177 4.71 -0.97 -17.34
N SER A 178 4.47 -1.87 -16.40
CA SER A 178 3.83 -3.17 -16.67
C SER A 178 2.43 -2.98 -17.23
N GLU A 179 1.62 -2.15 -16.60
CA GLU A 179 0.24 -1.89 -17.04
C GLU A 179 0.18 -1.40 -18.50
N ILE A 180 1.07 -0.49 -18.88
CA ILE A 180 1.13 0.04 -20.25
C ILE A 180 1.58 -1.05 -21.22
N LYS A 181 2.62 -1.82 -20.88
CA LYS A 181 3.11 -2.93 -21.71
C LYS A 181 2.07 -4.04 -21.89
N ASP A 182 1.38 -4.42 -20.82
CA ASP A 182 0.33 -5.44 -20.84
C ASP A 182 -0.85 -5.02 -21.71
N ARG A 183 -1.23 -3.74 -21.68
CA ARG A 183 -2.27 -3.19 -22.55
C ARG A 183 -1.86 -3.19 -24.02
N PHE A 184 -0.61 -2.83 -24.33
CA PHE A 184 -0.10 -2.94 -25.69
C PHE A 184 -0.09 -4.38 -26.17
N LYS A 185 0.44 -5.30 -25.35
CA LYS A 185 0.49 -6.72 -25.67
C LYS A 185 -0.90 -7.32 -25.91
N ALA A 186 -1.87 -7.04 -25.04
CA ALA A 186 -3.24 -7.48 -25.23
C ALA A 186 -3.87 -6.91 -26.52
N GLY A 187 -3.51 -5.68 -26.89
CA GLY A 187 -3.93 -5.08 -28.16
C GLY A 187 -3.28 -5.73 -29.37
N VAL A 188 -1.99 -6.08 -29.30
CA VAL A 188 -1.30 -6.86 -30.35
C VAL A 188 -1.90 -8.25 -30.48
N ASP A 189 -2.09 -8.97 -29.36
CA ASP A 189 -2.66 -10.32 -29.33
C ASP A 189 -4.10 -10.36 -29.88
N SER A 190 -4.86 -9.27 -29.73
CA SER A 190 -6.21 -9.13 -30.29
C SER A 190 -6.25 -8.60 -31.73
N GLY A 191 -5.09 -8.36 -32.35
CA GLY A 191 -4.97 -7.80 -33.70
C GLY A 191 -5.36 -6.33 -33.81
N LYS A 192 -5.48 -5.63 -32.67
CA LYS A 192 -5.80 -4.21 -32.60
C LYS A 192 -4.60 -3.33 -32.92
N TYR A 193 -3.39 -3.76 -32.58
CA TYR A 193 -2.14 -3.04 -32.77
C TYR A 193 -1.15 -3.86 -33.59
N SER A 194 -0.24 -3.20 -34.32
CA SER A 194 0.91 -3.87 -34.91
C SER A 194 1.97 -4.24 -33.87
N ASP A 195 2.84 -5.19 -34.24
CA ASP A 195 4.00 -5.59 -33.44
C ASP A 195 4.97 -4.42 -33.18
N ASP A 196 4.91 -3.32 -33.95
CA ASP A 196 5.82 -2.18 -33.81
C ASP A 196 5.69 -1.49 -32.45
N LEU A 197 4.49 -1.44 -31.86
CA LEU A 197 4.29 -0.86 -30.52
C LEU A 197 5.01 -1.65 -29.42
N SER A 198 5.35 -2.93 -29.65
CA SER A 198 6.11 -3.74 -28.68
C SER A 198 7.57 -3.27 -28.53
N ARG A 199 8.08 -2.53 -29.52
CA ARG A 199 9.45 -1.98 -29.54
C ARG A 199 9.59 -0.66 -28.78
N LEU A 200 8.48 -0.04 -28.35
CA LEU A 200 8.50 1.21 -27.60
C LEU A 200 9.39 1.13 -26.36
N GLU A 201 10.21 2.16 -26.16
CA GLU A 201 11.05 2.26 -24.96
C GLU A 201 10.24 2.78 -23.77
N ILE A 202 9.67 1.85 -22.99
CA ILE A 202 8.89 2.16 -21.77
C ILE A 202 9.69 1.76 -20.53
N ARG A 203 10.05 2.73 -19.69
CA ARG A 203 10.92 2.54 -18.52
C ARG A 203 10.50 3.37 -17.32
N THR A 204 10.99 2.99 -16.14
CA THR A 204 11.02 3.92 -15.00
C THR A 204 12.22 4.85 -15.09
N PHE A 205 12.19 5.98 -14.38
CA PHE A 205 13.33 6.91 -14.29
C PHE A 205 14.62 6.21 -13.86
N ASP A 206 14.56 5.36 -12.83
CA ASP A 206 15.72 4.62 -12.32
C ASP A 206 16.26 3.62 -13.36
N SER A 207 15.37 2.97 -14.12
CA SER A 207 15.75 2.04 -15.18
C SER A 207 16.38 2.77 -16.37
N PHE A 208 15.85 3.94 -16.72
CA PHE A 208 16.42 4.78 -17.78
C PHE A 208 17.81 5.30 -17.40
N ALA A 209 17.99 5.82 -16.18
CA ALA A 209 19.29 6.23 -15.68
C ALA A 209 20.31 5.08 -15.73
N THR A 210 19.90 3.89 -15.25
CA THR A 210 20.73 2.69 -15.32
C THR A 210 21.12 2.33 -16.76
N ARG A 211 20.19 2.42 -17.71
CA ARG A 211 20.45 2.17 -19.14
C ARG A 211 21.49 3.13 -19.71
N VAL A 212 21.37 4.43 -19.42
CA VAL A 212 22.33 5.45 -19.86
C VAL A 212 23.74 5.09 -19.37
N LEU A 213 23.89 4.74 -18.10
CA LEU A 213 25.19 4.38 -17.53
C LEU A 213 25.76 3.08 -18.11
N ILE A 214 24.92 2.07 -18.34
CA ILE A 214 25.34 0.80 -18.97
C ILE A 214 25.83 1.05 -20.41
N ALA A 215 25.14 1.89 -21.18
CA ALA A 215 25.57 2.24 -22.54
C ALA A 215 26.95 2.91 -22.58
N ARG A 216 27.37 3.53 -21.47
CA ARG A 216 28.69 4.15 -21.26
C ARG A 216 29.71 3.21 -20.61
N ASN A 217 29.36 1.94 -20.39
CA ASN A 217 30.18 0.95 -19.67
C ASN A 217 30.62 1.40 -18.27
N ILE A 218 29.77 2.15 -17.57
CA ILE A 218 30.03 2.62 -16.21
C ILE A 218 29.70 1.51 -15.20
N ASP A 219 30.62 1.24 -14.26
CA ASP A 219 30.39 0.28 -13.18
C ASP A 219 29.36 0.80 -12.17
N LEU A 220 28.33 -0.02 -11.93
CA LEU A 220 27.21 0.28 -11.05
C LEU A 220 27.33 -0.39 -9.68
N THR A 221 28.42 -1.13 -9.44
CA THR A 221 28.63 -1.89 -8.22
C THR A 221 28.62 -0.97 -6.99
N GLY A 222 27.75 -1.27 -6.02
CA GLY A 222 27.62 -0.50 -4.78
C GLY A 222 26.93 0.87 -4.93
N LYS A 223 26.39 1.21 -6.11
CA LYS A 223 25.65 2.46 -6.34
C LYS A 223 24.15 2.26 -6.12
N ASP A 224 23.56 3.07 -5.25
CA ASP A 224 22.11 3.16 -5.07
C ASP A 224 21.42 3.86 -6.26
N TYR A 225 20.09 3.87 -6.27
CA TYR A 225 19.31 4.43 -7.39
C TYR A 225 19.52 5.95 -7.55
N ASN A 226 19.54 6.70 -6.45
CA ASN A 226 19.73 8.15 -6.51
C ASN A 226 21.10 8.50 -7.11
N SER A 227 22.16 7.82 -6.66
CA SER A 227 23.51 7.99 -7.21
C SER A 227 23.55 7.71 -8.71
N ARG A 228 22.83 6.68 -9.18
CA ARG A 228 22.75 6.36 -10.60
C ARG A 228 22.01 7.44 -11.41
N ILE A 229 20.94 8.01 -10.87
CA ILE A 229 20.24 9.12 -11.53
C ILE A 229 21.16 10.32 -11.63
N GLU A 230 21.90 10.64 -10.56
CA GLU A 230 22.85 11.77 -10.57
C GLU A 230 23.91 11.59 -11.66
N MET A 231 24.51 10.41 -11.72
CA MET A 231 25.52 10.09 -12.73
C MET A 231 24.93 10.13 -14.15
N ALA A 232 23.70 9.65 -14.35
CA ALA A 232 23.05 9.71 -15.66
C ALA A 232 22.75 11.15 -16.10
N ILE A 233 22.38 12.04 -15.18
CA ILE A 233 22.23 13.49 -15.46
C ILE A 233 23.55 14.05 -15.99
N GLN A 234 24.66 13.76 -15.31
CA GLN A 234 25.98 14.24 -15.70
C GLN A 234 26.39 13.74 -17.09
N GLU A 235 26.16 12.46 -17.39
CA GLU A 235 26.48 11.89 -18.71
C GLU A 235 25.61 12.51 -19.82
N ILE A 236 24.30 12.70 -19.61
CA ILE A 236 23.41 13.33 -20.62
C ILE A 236 23.84 14.77 -20.91
N GLN A 237 24.23 15.52 -19.87
CA GLN A 237 24.68 16.90 -20.03
C GLN A 237 26.06 16.99 -20.70
N ALA A 238 26.95 16.03 -20.41
CA ALA A 238 28.27 15.96 -21.01
C ALA A 238 28.22 15.55 -22.50
N ASP A 239 27.31 14.64 -22.85
CA ASP A 239 27.18 14.07 -24.19
C ASP A 239 25.69 13.91 -24.59
N PRO A 240 25.06 14.97 -25.12
CA PRO A 240 23.65 14.94 -25.53
C PRO A 240 23.31 13.89 -26.61
N GLU A 241 24.30 13.38 -27.35
CA GLU A 241 24.08 12.34 -28.37
C GLU A 241 23.53 11.03 -27.78
N ILE A 242 23.69 10.80 -26.46
CA ILE A 242 23.08 9.67 -25.74
C ILE A 242 21.56 9.59 -25.94
N ILE A 243 20.91 10.75 -26.15
CA ILE A 243 19.47 10.86 -26.44
C ILE A 243 19.22 11.43 -27.84
N GLY A 244 20.22 11.40 -28.74
CA GLY A 244 20.19 12.01 -30.07
C GLY A 244 19.17 11.41 -31.04
N GLU A 245 18.87 10.11 -30.89
CA GLU A 245 17.88 9.40 -31.70
C GLU A 245 16.43 9.62 -31.22
N MET A 246 16.23 10.23 -30.05
CA MET A 246 14.91 10.47 -29.49
C MET A 246 14.13 11.49 -30.33
N ARG A 247 12.89 11.15 -30.68
CA ARG A 247 11.96 11.98 -31.45
C ARG A 247 10.76 12.45 -30.64
N HIS A 248 10.39 11.71 -29.59
CA HIS A 248 9.35 12.15 -28.67
C HIS A 248 9.58 11.61 -27.26
N LEU A 249 9.47 12.48 -26.26
CA LEU A 249 9.48 12.11 -24.85
C LEU A 249 8.07 12.13 -24.27
N ILE A 250 7.66 11.08 -23.58
CA ILE A 250 6.43 11.07 -22.79
C ILE A 250 6.80 10.87 -21.32
N VAL A 251 6.25 11.70 -20.45
CA VAL A 251 6.40 11.59 -19.00
C VAL A 251 5.03 11.44 -18.36
N ASP A 252 4.83 10.34 -17.64
CA ASP A 252 3.61 10.12 -16.85
C ASP A 252 3.83 10.49 -15.37
N GLU A 253 2.77 10.99 -14.74
CA GLU A 253 2.75 11.48 -13.36
C GLU A 253 3.78 12.58 -13.07
N ILE A 254 3.81 13.64 -13.89
CA ILE A 254 4.77 14.75 -13.71
C ILE A 254 4.72 15.39 -12.32
N GLN A 255 3.56 15.37 -11.66
CA GLN A 255 3.38 15.87 -10.29
C GLN A 255 4.12 15.06 -9.22
N ASP A 256 4.61 13.86 -9.55
CA ASP A 256 5.39 13.01 -8.65
C ASP A 256 6.90 13.18 -8.82
N LEU A 257 7.32 14.02 -9.75
CA LEU A 257 8.72 14.30 -10.00
C LEU A 257 9.21 15.38 -9.06
N VAL A 258 9.98 14.94 -8.07
CA VAL A 258 10.65 15.79 -7.08
C VAL A 258 12.14 15.46 -7.03
N GLY A 259 12.93 16.45 -6.62
CA GLY A 259 14.38 16.40 -6.49
C GLY A 259 15.09 15.84 -7.71
N ILE A 260 15.91 14.82 -7.50
CA ILE A 260 16.78 14.26 -8.54
C ILE A 260 16.05 13.75 -9.79
N ARG A 261 14.80 13.26 -9.64
CA ARG A 261 13.98 12.82 -10.79
C ARG A 261 13.46 13.99 -11.61
N ALA A 262 13.09 15.09 -10.95
CA ALA A 262 12.76 16.35 -11.63
C ALA A 262 13.99 16.90 -12.36
N ARG A 263 15.17 16.89 -11.72
CA ARG A 263 16.43 17.27 -12.38
C ARG A 263 16.78 16.41 -13.59
N LEU A 264 16.51 15.10 -13.53
CA LEU A 264 16.67 14.23 -14.69
C LEU A 264 15.78 14.66 -15.86
N VAL A 265 14.52 15.00 -15.61
CA VAL A 265 13.63 15.51 -16.68
C VAL A 265 14.11 16.86 -17.20
N GLN A 266 14.55 17.78 -16.33
CA GLN A 266 15.15 19.05 -16.77
C GLN A 266 16.36 18.82 -17.68
N ALA A 267 17.25 17.88 -17.32
CA ALA A 267 18.42 17.53 -18.13
C ALA A 267 18.02 16.96 -19.50
N ILE A 268 17.07 16.01 -19.54
CA ILE A 268 16.57 15.44 -20.80
C ILE A 268 15.95 16.54 -21.67
N LEU A 269 15.08 17.40 -21.11
CA LEU A 269 14.41 18.46 -21.87
C LEU A 269 15.38 19.55 -22.36
N SER A 270 16.47 19.79 -21.63
CA SER A 270 17.51 20.74 -22.02
C SER A 270 18.45 20.19 -23.10
N CYS A 271 18.70 18.88 -23.09
CA CYS A 271 19.67 18.21 -23.97
C CYS A 271 19.01 17.46 -25.15
N LYS A 272 17.67 17.41 -25.23
CA LYS A 272 16.95 16.72 -26.31
C LYS A 272 17.29 17.29 -27.70
N PRO A 273 17.14 16.50 -28.77
CA PRO A 273 17.25 17.00 -30.14
C PRO A 273 16.27 18.16 -30.44
N PRO A 274 16.62 19.09 -31.35
CA PRO A 274 15.76 20.24 -31.69
C PRO A 274 14.36 19.84 -32.18
N ASP A 275 14.27 18.77 -32.97
CA ASP A 275 13.02 18.25 -33.54
C ASP A 275 12.28 17.28 -32.60
N CYS A 276 12.80 17.04 -31.40
CA CYS A 276 12.17 16.16 -30.43
C CYS A 276 11.05 16.90 -29.69
N GLY A 277 9.80 16.43 -29.80
CA GLY A 277 8.69 16.93 -28.99
C GLY A 277 8.59 16.25 -27.63
N PHE A 278 7.61 16.68 -26.82
CA PHE A 278 7.33 16.02 -25.56
C PHE A 278 5.87 16.13 -25.13
N THR A 279 5.38 15.13 -24.40
CA THR A 279 4.07 15.12 -23.76
C THR A 279 4.22 14.82 -22.27
N LEU A 280 3.86 15.76 -21.42
CA LEU A 280 3.95 15.64 -19.97
C LEU A 280 2.54 15.49 -19.40
N LEU A 281 2.24 14.38 -18.75
CA LEU A 281 0.90 14.10 -18.23
C LEU A 281 0.92 14.10 -16.70
N GLY A 282 -0.10 14.69 -16.09
CA GLY A 282 -0.24 14.64 -14.64
C GLY A 282 -1.46 15.36 -14.08
N ASP A 283 -1.58 15.29 -12.76
CA ASP A 283 -2.60 15.98 -11.97
C ASP A 283 -1.96 16.69 -10.78
N SER A 284 -1.95 18.03 -10.80
CA SER A 284 -1.39 18.84 -9.70
C SER A 284 -2.04 18.57 -8.34
N LEU A 285 -3.32 18.16 -8.31
CA LEU A 285 -4.03 17.83 -7.07
C LEU A 285 -3.64 16.45 -6.51
N GLN A 286 -2.90 15.64 -7.25
CA GLN A 286 -2.41 14.34 -6.79
C GLN A 286 -0.93 14.34 -6.42
N GLY A 287 -0.24 15.47 -6.49
CA GLY A 287 1.16 15.57 -6.04
C GLY A 287 1.23 15.49 -4.51
N ILE A 288 1.74 14.36 -3.99
CA ILE A 288 1.85 14.10 -2.54
C ILE A 288 3.24 13.60 -2.14
N TYR A 289 4.25 13.77 -3.00
CA TYR A 289 5.63 13.33 -2.75
C TYR A 289 6.61 14.46 -2.39
N ASP A 290 6.15 15.71 -2.30
CA ASP A 290 7.00 16.85 -1.92
C ASP A 290 7.65 16.69 -0.52
N TYR A 291 7.11 15.81 0.33
CA TYR A 291 7.74 15.49 1.60
C TYR A 291 9.14 14.85 1.46
N GLN A 292 9.45 14.23 0.32
CA GLN A 292 10.73 13.54 0.09
C GLN A 292 11.93 14.50 0.04
N ILE A 293 11.69 15.78 -0.24
CA ILE A 293 12.73 16.81 -0.35
C ILE A 293 12.78 17.74 0.87
N LYS A 294 12.00 17.48 1.93
CA LYS A 294 11.96 18.34 3.13
C LYS A 294 13.34 18.54 3.78
N ASP A 295 14.20 17.52 3.71
CA ASP A 295 15.55 17.54 4.27
C ASP A 295 16.65 17.80 3.21
N CYS A 296 16.26 18.14 1.97
CA CYS A 296 17.17 18.35 0.84
C CYS A 296 17.00 19.77 0.28
N PRO A 297 17.52 20.81 0.96
CA PRO A 297 17.36 22.19 0.51
C PRO A 297 18.00 22.42 -0.87
N GLY A 298 17.23 22.99 -1.80
CA GLY A 298 17.66 23.30 -3.17
C GLY A 298 17.29 22.26 -4.22
N GLU A 299 16.73 21.11 -3.82
CA GLU A 299 16.14 20.15 -4.75
C GLU A 299 14.75 20.64 -5.23
N PRO A 300 14.43 20.58 -6.54
CA PRO A 300 13.16 21.10 -7.06
C PRO A 300 11.96 20.25 -6.61
N GLY A 301 10.90 20.90 -6.13
CA GLY A 301 9.60 20.29 -5.93
C GLY A 301 8.83 20.11 -7.24
N ALA A 302 7.66 19.49 -7.17
CA ALA A 302 6.82 19.27 -8.36
C ALA A 302 6.38 20.59 -9.01
N THR A 303 6.09 21.61 -8.19
CA THR A 303 5.74 22.96 -8.65
C THR A 303 6.91 23.64 -9.35
N ASP A 304 8.12 23.56 -8.78
CA ASP A 304 9.33 24.17 -9.35
C ASP A 304 9.65 23.60 -10.74
N LEU A 305 9.44 22.30 -10.93
CA LEU A 305 9.61 21.64 -12.23
C LEU A 305 8.63 22.20 -13.26
N LEU A 306 7.35 22.35 -12.90
CA LEU A 306 6.32 22.89 -13.80
C LEU A 306 6.62 24.36 -14.15
N GLU A 307 6.97 25.19 -13.17
CA GLU A 307 7.36 26.58 -13.41
C GLU A 307 8.58 26.68 -14.34
N TRP A 308 9.57 25.80 -14.14
CA TRP A 308 10.73 25.72 -15.02
C TRP A 308 10.33 25.35 -16.45
N ILE A 309 9.46 24.36 -16.66
CA ILE A 309 9.00 23.96 -18.00
C ILE A 309 8.29 25.13 -18.70
N MET A 310 7.38 25.80 -18.00
CA MET A 310 6.61 26.93 -18.56
C MET A 310 7.52 28.11 -18.91
N SER A 311 8.54 28.36 -18.09
CA SER A 311 9.50 29.44 -18.33
C SER A 311 10.48 29.16 -19.47
N ASN A 312 10.86 27.89 -19.69
CA ASN A 312 11.79 27.51 -20.76
C ASN A 312 11.09 27.26 -22.12
N PHE A 313 9.77 27.02 -22.12
CA PHE A 313 9.01 26.74 -23.35
C PHE A 313 7.71 27.58 -23.52
N PRO A 314 7.71 28.90 -23.25
CA PRO A 314 6.49 29.70 -23.12
C PRO A 314 5.65 29.78 -24.40
N ASP A 315 6.28 29.83 -25.58
CA ASP A 315 5.60 30.02 -26.87
C ASP A 315 5.33 28.72 -27.63
N ARG A 316 5.81 27.57 -27.13
CA ARG A 316 5.68 26.26 -27.79
C ARG A 316 4.84 25.26 -27.01
N LEU A 317 4.62 25.50 -25.72
CA LEU A 317 3.93 24.57 -24.84
C LEU A 317 2.41 24.71 -24.97
N GLY A 318 1.76 23.73 -25.60
CA GLY A 318 0.31 23.57 -25.54
C GLY A 318 -0.11 23.00 -24.19
N VAL A 319 -1.17 23.55 -23.58
CA VAL A 319 -1.74 22.99 -22.34
C VAL A 319 -3.14 22.47 -22.62
N VAL A 320 -3.39 21.20 -22.29
CA VAL A 320 -4.68 20.54 -22.52
C VAL A 320 -5.20 19.97 -21.20
N THR A 321 -6.43 20.30 -20.83
CA THR A 321 -7.06 19.80 -19.60
C THR A 321 -8.12 18.75 -19.91
N LEU A 322 -7.94 17.53 -19.38
CA LEU A 322 -8.96 16.49 -19.41
C LEU A 322 -9.84 16.60 -18.16
N ASP A 323 -11.11 16.95 -18.37
CA ASP A 323 -12.11 17.24 -17.34
C ASP A 323 -13.21 16.18 -17.22
N ARG A 324 -13.47 15.42 -18.29
CA ARG A 324 -14.49 14.37 -18.30
C ARG A 324 -14.07 13.13 -17.51
N ASN A 325 -14.76 12.81 -16.42
CA ASN A 325 -14.53 11.62 -15.61
C ASN A 325 -15.25 10.38 -16.21
N PHE A 326 -14.49 9.33 -16.51
CA PHE A 326 -14.99 8.04 -17.01
C PHE A 326 -14.91 6.91 -15.97
N ARG A 327 -14.29 7.16 -14.81
CA ARG A 327 -14.05 6.15 -13.77
C ARG A 327 -15.26 5.95 -12.88
N GLN A 328 -15.90 7.04 -12.47
CA GLN A 328 -16.98 7.05 -11.49
C GLN A 328 -18.27 7.55 -12.13
N ASN A 329 -19.40 7.03 -11.66
CA ASN A 329 -20.74 7.43 -12.10
C ASN A 329 -21.60 7.87 -10.89
N GLY A 330 -22.70 8.57 -11.14
CA GLY A 330 -23.66 8.95 -10.10
C GLY A 330 -23.11 9.94 -9.07
N GLU A 331 -23.54 9.80 -7.81
CA GLU A 331 -23.23 10.72 -6.71
C GLU A 331 -21.71 10.90 -6.49
N LEU A 332 -20.93 9.82 -6.63
CA LEU A 332 -19.48 9.87 -6.43
C LEU A 332 -18.79 10.73 -7.51
N ALA A 333 -19.28 10.71 -8.75
CA ALA A 333 -18.75 11.56 -9.82
C ALA A 333 -19.03 13.04 -9.55
N SER A 334 -20.24 13.37 -9.10
CA SER A 334 -20.61 14.73 -8.69
C SER A 334 -19.79 15.22 -7.49
N PHE A 335 -19.60 14.35 -6.50
CA PHE A 335 -18.74 14.65 -5.34
C PHE A 335 -17.30 14.96 -5.77
N MET A 336 -16.75 14.18 -6.70
CA MET A 336 -15.40 14.38 -7.21
C MET A 336 -15.23 15.66 -8.02
N ALA A 337 -16.19 15.98 -8.89
CA ALA A 337 -16.17 17.21 -9.66
C ALA A 337 -16.18 18.44 -8.73
N LYS A 338 -17.07 18.43 -7.72
CA LYS A 338 -17.14 19.48 -6.70
C LYS A 338 -15.84 19.58 -5.88
N SER A 339 -15.27 18.44 -5.50
CA SER A 339 -14.02 18.37 -4.75
C SER A 339 -12.86 18.98 -5.52
N ARG A 340 -12.71 18.65 -6.81
CA ARG A 340 -11.70 19.25 -7.69
C ARG A 340 -11.88 20.77 -7.79
N MET A 341 -13.10 21.23 -8.06
CA MET A 341 -13.40 22.67 -8.17
C MET A 341 -13.04 23.44 -6.89
N LEU A 342 -13.34 22.86 -5.70
CA LEU A 342 -12.98 23.46 -4.42
C LEU A 342 -11.47 23.54 -4.20
N LEU A 343 -10.73 22.52 -4.62
CA LEU A 343 -9.28 22.45 -4.43
C LEU A 343 -8.52 23.30 -5.44
N GLU A 344 -8.95 23.34 -6.70
CA GLU A 344 -8.41 24.24 -7.73
C GLU A 344 -8.62 25.71 -7.37
N GLY A 345 -9.73 26.04 -6.71
CA GLY A 345 -9.98 27.39 -6.22
C GLY A 345 -8.99 27.87 -5.15
N GLY A 346 -8.23 26.96 -4.52
CA GLY A 346 -7.07 27.27 -3.67
C GLY A 346 -7.33 28.02 -2.37
N THR A 347 -8.51 28.63 -2.18
CA THR A 347 -8.85 29.40 -0.98
C THR A 347 -8.96 28.48 0.25
N GLU A 348 -8.49 28.95 1.40
CA GLU A 348 -8.56 28.19 2.65
C GLU A 348 -10.00 27.75 2.98
N ARG A 349 -10.99 28.61 2.70
CA ARG A 349 -12.42 28.31 2.88
C ARG A 349 -12.87 27.15 1.99
N ALA A 350 -12.47 27.13 0.71
CA ALA A 350 -12.83 26.06 -0.20
C ALA A 350 -12.16 24.73 0.19
N VAL A 351 -10.88 24.77 0.59
CA VAL A 351 -10.15 23.60 1.09
C VAL A 351 -10.82 23.02 2.34
N ARG A 352 -11.16 23.87 3.33
CA ARG A 352 -11.89 23.45 4.54
C ARG A 352 -13.26 22.85 4.21
N THR A 353 -13.95 23.40 3.21
CA THR A 353 -15.24 22.90 2.75
C THR A 353 -15.11 21.50 2.16
N PHE A 354 -14.07 21.26 1.35
CA PHE A 354 -13.76 19.92 0.83
C PHE A 354 -13.49 18.93 1.98
N ILE A 355 -12.60 19.28 2.91
CA ILE A 355 -12.25 18.40 4.03
C ILE A 355 -13.50 18.02 4.84
N ARG A 356 -14.34 19.01 5.20
CA ARG A 356 -15.60 18.76 5.90
C ARG A 356 -16.53 17.84 5.13
N SER A 357 -16.62 18.00 3.80
CA SER A 357 -17.45 17.12 2.96
C SER A 357 -16.97 15.66 2.97
N VAL A 358 -15.67 15.41 3.14
CA VAL A 358 -15.11 14.07 3.31
C VAL A 358 -15.47 13.49 4.69
N GLU A 359 -15.47 14.30 5.74
CA GLU A 359 -15.83 13.87 7.11
C GLU A 359 -17.33 13.55 7.26
N GLU A 360 -18.16 14.13 6.40
CA GLU A 360 -19.62 13.94 6.35
C GLU A 360 -20.05 12.72 5.51
N LEU A 361 -19.10 12.03 4.85
CA LEU A 361 -19.39 10.81 4.09
C LEU A 361 -20.02 9.71 4.96
N LYS A 362 -20.68 8.76 4.29
CA LYS A 362 -21.32 7.61 4.93
C LYS A 362 -20.31 6.85 5.80
N CYS A 363 -20.68 6.64 7.06
CA CYS A 363 -19.84 5.99 8.06
C CYS A 363 -20.16 4.50 8.17
N CYS A 364 -19.15 3.63 8.01
CA CYS A 364 -19.30 2.18 8.11
C CYS A 364 -19.05 1.65 9.54
N GLY A 365 -18.39 2.42 10.39
CA GLY A 365 -18.07 2.00 11.76
C GLY A 365 -17.10 2.95 12.44
N LYS A 366 -16.59 2.54 13.60
CA LYS A 366 -15.75 3.38 14.45
C LYS A 366 -14.42 2.70 14.80
N ASP A 367 -13.36 3.49 14.78
CA ASP A 367 -11.96 3.15 15.02
C ASP A 367 -11.49 2.00 14.14
N TYR A 368 -11.48 0.81 14.71
CA TYR A 368 -11.07 -0.41 14.05
C TYR A 368 -12.23 -1.41 14.00
N ASN A 369 -13.41 -1.03 14.51
CA ASN A 369 -14.59 -1.88 14.56
C ASN A 369 -15.61 -1.44 13.51
N PHE A 370 -15.56 -2.10 12.36
CA PHE A 370 -16.48 -1.87 11.24
C PHE A 370 -16.73 -3.21 10.52
N PRO A 371 -17.95 -3.43 10.00
CA PRO A 371 -18.25 -4.60 9.19
C PRO A 371 -17.61 -4.45 7.81
N LEU A 372 -17.07 -5.55 7.30
CA LEU A 372 -16.67 -5.66 5.90
C LEU A 372 -17.74 -6.46 5.15
N PRO A 373 -18.12 -6.04 3.93
CA PRO A 373 -18.92 -6.88 3.05
C PRO A 373 -18.05 -8.06 2.56
N LEU A 374 -18.04 -9.16 3.31
CA LEU A 374 -17.23 -10.35 3.01
C LEU A 374 -17.74 -11.15 1.79
N GLU A 375 -18.90 -10.78 1.22
CA GLU A 375 -19.59 -11.52 0.15
C GLU A 375 -19.13 -11.19 -1.27
N ASN A 376 -18.14 -10.32 -1.47
CA ASN A 376 -17.86 -9.75 -2.79
C ASN A 376 -16.49 -10.17 -3.38
N HIS A 377 -16.49 -10.59 -4.65
CA HIS A 377 -15.30 -10.68 -5.51
C HIS A 377 -14.66 -9.31 -5.83
N LYS A 378 -15.17 -8.23 -5.22
CA LYS A 378 -14.78 -6.87 -5.51
C LYS A 378 -13.44 -6.54 -4.90
N LYS A 379 -12.68 -5.70 -5.59
CA LYS A 379 -11.41 -5.18 -5.08
C LYS A 379 -11.67 -4.07 -4.05
N ILE A 380 -11.40 -4.33 -2.78
CA ILE A 380 -11.62 -3.40 -1.65
C ILE A 380 -10.30 -2.76 -1.23
N GLY A 381 -10.29 -1.44 -1.08
CA GLY A 381 -9.16 -0.67 -0.57
C GLY A 381 -9.46 -0.05 0.79
N ILE A 382 -8.63 -0.31 1.78
CA ILE A 382 -8.70 0.33 3.10
C ILE A 382 -7.51 1.26 3.23
N LEU A 383 -7.80 2.54 3.34
CA LEU A 383 -6.80 3.59 3.23
C LEU A 383 -6.61 4.28 4.57
N CYS A 384 -5.35 4.28 5.03
CA CYS A 384 -4.93 4.93 6.27
C CYS A 384 -3.99 6.10 6.00
N ARG A 385 -3.85 7.01 6.97
CA ARG A 385 -2.88 8.10 6.85
C ARG A 385 -1.45 7.62 7.08
N THR A 386 -1.27 6.69 8.02
CA THR A 386 0.05 6.21 8.47
C THR A 386 0.18 4.69 8.42
N ASN A 387 1.42 4.18 8.33
CA ASN A 387 1.68 2.74 8.35
C ASN A 387 1.25 2.10 9.68
N GLY A 388 1.37 2.81 10.81
CA GLY A 388 0.95 2.30 12.12
C GLY A 388 -0.56 2.06 12.21
N GLU A 389 -1.37 2.90 11.57
CA GLU A 389 -2.82 2.69 11.46
C GLU A 389 -3.16 1.49 10.60
N ALA A 390 -2.47 1.34 9.46
CA ALA A 390 -2.60 0.15 8.62
C ALA A 390 -2.20 -1.12 9.38
N LEU A 391 -1.13 -1.10 10.18
CA LEU A 391 -0.76 -2.22 11.06
C LEU A 391 -1.83 -2.53 12.10
N LYS A 392 -2.47 -1.51 12.69
CA LYS A 392 -3.52 -1.71 13.69
C LYS A 392 -4.77 -2.35 13.09
N ILE A 393 -5.23 -1.88 11.92
CA ILE A 393 -6.34 -2.51 11.19
C ILE A 393 -5.97 -3.93 10.75
N SER A 394 -4.74 -4.14 10.28
CA SER A 394 -4.22 -5.45 9.90
C SER A 394 -4.34 -6.42 11.07
N ASN A 395 -3.87 -6.03 12.26
CA ASN A 395 -4.01 -6.85 13.47
C ASN A 395 -5.47 -7.13 13.81
N TYR A 396 -6.36 -6.14 13.72
CA TYR A 396 -7.80 -6.32 13.96
C TYR A 396 -8.42 -7.37 13.00
N PHE A 397 -8.01 -7.38 11.73
CA PHE A 397 -8.44 -8.36 10.73
C PHE A 397 -7.85 -9.75 10.96
N ARG A 398 -6.55 -9.85 11.23
CA ARG A 398 -5.90 -11.12 11.53
C ARG A 398 -6.53 -11.81 12.74
N GLN A 399 -6.85 -11.05 13.80
CA GLN A 399 -7.55 -11.57 14.99
C GLN A 399 -8.94 -12.16 14.67
N ARG A 400 -9.56 -11.75 13.57
CA ARG A 400 -10.87 -12.22 13.10
C ARG A 400 -10.78 -13.21 11.93
N GLY A 401 -9.58 -13.59 11.53
CA GLY A 401 -9.36 -14.49 10.39
C GLY A 401 -9.76 -13.88 9.04
N VAL A 402 -9.77 -12.54 8.92
CA VAL A 402 -10.04 -11.86 7.65
C VAL A 402 -8.74 -11.82 6.84
N ASP A 403 -8.73 -12.50 5.70
CA ASP A 403 -7.60 -12.46 4.77
C ASP A 403 -7.51 -11.09 4.09
N HIS A 404 -6.30 -10.55 4.03
CA HIS A 404 -6.01 -9.23 3.47
C HIS A 404 -4.53 -9.10 3.12
N VAL A 405 -4.22 -8.16 2.22
CA VAL A 405 -2.85 -7.80 1.86
C VAL A 405 -2.52 -6.45 2.50
N LEU A 406 -1.59 -6.46 3.45
CA LEU A 406 -0.99 -5.25 3.99
C LEU A 406 0.14 -4.78 3.08
N ARG A 407 -0.05 -3.67 2.36
CA ARG A 407 1.01 -3.06 1.55
C ARG A 407 1.82 -2.10 2.42
N ARG A 408 3.13 -2.30 2.44
CA ARG A 408 4.09 -1.45 3.15
C ARG A 408 5.16 -0.98 2.17
N HIS A 409 5.89 0.07 2.54
CA HIS A 409 7.11 0.45 1.85
C HIS A 409 8.16 -0.58 2.26
N GLN A 410 8.42 -1.55 1.38
CA GLN A 410 9.58 -2.43 1.48
C GLN A 410 10.58 -1.95 0.43
N ASP A 411 11.80 -1.67 0.84
CA ASP A 411 12.85 -1.16 -0.07
C ASP A 411 13.27 -2.25 -1.08
N SER A 412 13.08 -3.52 -0.72
CA SER A 412 13.29 -4.69 -1.57
C SER A 412 12.16 -5.72 -1.44
N PRO A 413 11.53 -6.19 -2.54
CA PRO A 413 10.57 -7.27 -2.46
C PRO A 413 11.26 -8.60 -2.15
N GLU A 414 10.63 -9.42 -1.32
CA GLU A 414 11.18 -10.73 -0.94
C GLU A 414 11.00 -11.75 -2.06
N LEU A 415 12.02 -12.57 -2.31
CA LEU A 415 12.00 -13.52 -3.42
C LEU A 415 10.89 -14.58 -3.21
N PRO A 416 10.14 -14.93 -4.26
CA PRO A 416 9.11 -15.98 -4.16
C PRO A 416 9.70 -17.29 -3.62
N PRO A 417 8.97 -18.03 -2.76
CA PRO A 417 9.50 -19.24 -2.12
C PRO A 417 9.89 -20.34 -3.12
N TRP A 418 9.25 -20.41 -4.29
CA TRP A 418 9.61 -21.40 -5.32
C TRP A 418 11.01 -21.19 -5.93
N ILE A 419 11.59 -19.98 -5.83
CA ILE A 419 12.94 -19.71 -6.33
C ILE A 419 13.97 -20.57 -5.58
N ALA A 420 13.84 -20.72 -4.27
CA ALA A 420 14.73 -21.55 -3.48
C ALA A 420 14.63 -23.04 -3.89
N GLU A 421 13.44 -23.52 -4.26
CA GLU A 421 13.27 -24.89 -4.78
C GLU A 421 14.03 -25.09 -6.10
N VAL A 422 13.90 -24.14 -7.03
CA VAL A 422 14.64 -24.19 -8.31
C VAL A 422 16.15 -24.13 -8.11
N LEU A 423 16.61 -23.21 -7.25
CA LEU A 423 18.05 -23.03 -7.00
C LEU A 423 18.68 -24.19 -6.21
N SER A 424 17.87 -24.95 -5.47
CA SER A 424 18.31 -26.12 -4.69
C SER A 424 18.23 -27.43 -5.48
N ALA A 425 17.51 -27.45 -6.62
CA ALA A 425 17.28 -28.67 -7.39
C ALA A 425 18.47 -29.13 -8.26
N GLY A 426 19.51 -28.32 -8.44
CA GLY A 426 20.67 -28.66 -9.28
C GLY A 426 21.99 -28.10 -8.76
N GLU A 427 23.10 -28.80 -9.08
CA GLU A 427 24.44 -28.41 -8.62
C GLU A 427 24.99 -27.19 -9.36
N VAL A 428 24.86 -27.13 -10.71
CA VAL A 428 25.45 -26.05 -11.52
C VAL A 428 24.53 -25.56 -12.63
N HIS A 429 23.85 -26.48 -13.34
CA HIS A 429 22.99 -26.16 -14.47
C HIS A 429 21.66 -26.91 -14.39
N LEU A 430 20.59 -26.26 -14.85
CA LEU A 430 19.29 -26.90 -15.11
C LEU A 430 18.97 -26.83 -16.60
N THR A 431 18.58 -27.97 -17.18
CA THR A 431 17.98 -27.97 -18.52
C THR A 431 16.57 -27.39 -18.46
N ARG A 432 16.09 -26.90 -19.62
CA ARG A 432 14.72 -26.40 -19.77
C ARG A 432 13.65 -27.40 -19.32
N GLU A 433 13.80 -28.67 -19.71
CA GLU A 433 12.85 -29.74 -19.34
C GLU A 433 12.85 -29.99 -17.83
N GLN A 434 14.03 -30.06 -17.20
CA GLN A 434 14.13 -30.21 -15.75
C GLN A 434 13.49 -29.03 -15.00
N PHE A 435 13.75 -27.81 -15.45
CA PHE A 435 13.14 -26.61 -14.87
C PHE A 435 11.61 -26.66 -14.92
N ILE A 436 11.05 -26.96 -16.10
CA ILE A 436 9.61 -27.04 -16.30
C ILE A 436 9.01 -28.14 -15.42
N ASN A 437 9.66 -29.29 -15.29
CA ASN A 437 9.19 -30.37 -14.42
C ASN A 437 9.15 -29.96 -12.95
N ILE A 438 10.19 -29.27 -12.46
CA ILE A 438 10.24 -28.74 -11.09
C ILE A 438 9.10 -27.75 -10.87
N VAL A 439 8.98 -26.72 -11.71
CA VAL A 439 7.96 -25.68 -11.58
C VAL A 439 6.54 -26.25 -11.67
N THR A 440 6.32 -27.22 -12.58
CA THR A 440 5.02 -27.89 -12.73
C THR A 440 4.67 -28.70 -11.47
N SER A 441 5.66 -29.33 -10.84
CA SER A 441 5.45 -30.09 -9.61
C SER A 441 5.09 -29.21 -8.39
N LEU A 442 5.44 -27.93 -8.43
CA LEU A 442 5.15 -26.97 -7.36
C LEU A 442 3.73 -26.38 -7.42
N ASP A 443 2.93 -26.70 -8.45
CA ASP A 443 1.61 -26.08 -8.75
C ASP A 443 1.66 -24.54 -8.67
N LEU A 444 2.68 -23.93 -9.28
CA LEU A 444 2.79 -22.47 -9.30
C LEU A 444 1.59 -21.90 -10.08
N ARG A 445 0.64 -21.30 -9.37
CA ARG A 445 -0.48 -20.54 -9.98
C ARG A 445 -0.01 -19.18 -10.45
N HIS A 446 1.02 -19.15 -11.30
CA HIS A 446 1.59 -17.95 -11.86
C HIS A 446 0.79 -17.46 -13.07
N PRO A 447 0.59 -16.14 -13.26
CA PRO A 447 -0.04 -15.61 -14.48
C PRO A 447 0.78 -15.83 -15.77
N MET A 448 2.04 -16.25 -15.65
CA MET A 448 2.94 -16.50 -16.79
C MET A 448 3.16 -17.99 -16.99
N ASP A 449 3.26 -18.40 -18.26
CA ASP A 449 3.64 -19.76 -18.61
C ASP A 449 5.08 -20.08 -18.19
N ASN A 450 5.36 -21.39 -17.99
CA ASN A 450 6.65 -21.87 -17.52
C ASN A 450 7.82 -21.52 -18.48
N GLU A 451 7.52 -21.27 -19.76
CA GLU A 451 8.52 -20.90 -20.76
C GLU A 451 9.04 -19.49 -20.56
N LYS A 452 8.13 -18.55 -20.30
CA LYS A 452 8.49 -17.19 -19.93
C LYS A 452 9.29 -17.17 -18.64
N LEU A 453 8.88 -17.95 -17.62
CA LEU A 453 9.63 -18.09 -16.36
C LEU A 453 11.08 -18.51 -16.61
N TYR A 454 11.29 -19.53 -17.46
CA TYR A 454 12.63 -20.00 -17.82
C TYR A 454 13.45 -18.91 -18.50
N SER A 455 12.89 -18.21 -19.49
CA SER A 455 13.58 -17.15 -20.24
C SER A 455 14.01 -15.99 -19.35
N VAL A 456 13.17 -15.61 -18.39
CA VAL A 456 13.46 -14.54 -17.44
C VAL A 456 14.63 -14.92 -16.54
N LEU A 457 14.57 -16.10 -15.91
CA LEU A 457 15.64 -16.55 -15.03
C LEU A 457 16.96 -16.77 -15.79
N HIS A 458 16.89 -17.23 -17.04
CA HIS A 458 18.04 -17.37 -17.92
C HIS A 458 18.73 -16.03 -18.18
N SER A 459 17.94 -14.98 -18.45
CA SER A 459 18.47 -13.62 -18.70
C SER A 459 19.19 -13.01 -17.49
N VAL A 460 18.82 -13.39 -16.27
CA VAL A 460 19.42 -12.89 -15.01
C VAL A 460 20.68 -13.67 -14.64
N GLY A 461 20.76 -14.95 -15.00
CA GLY A 461 21.87 -15.85 -14.61
C GLY A 461 23.16 -15.63 -15.40
N ASP A 462 23.10 -15.79 -16.73
CA ASP A 462 24.20 -15.53 -17.69
C ASP A 462 23.72 -15.81 -19.13
N GLN A 463 23.78 -14.81 -20.03
CA GLN A 463 23.33 -14.95 -21.42
C GLN A 463 24.26 -15.81 -22.29
N ASN A 464 25.49 -16.08 -21.84
CA ASN A 464 26.52 -16.74 -22.66
C ASN A 464 26.39 -18.28 -22.71
N THR A 465 25.47 -18.88 -21.94
CA THR A 465 25.22 -20.33 -21.95
C THR A 465 23.93 -20.64 -22.71
N PRO A 466 24.00 -20.99 -24.00
CA PRO A 466 22.80 -21.30 -24.77
C PRO A 466 22.12 -22.57 -24.23
N ARG A 467 20.82 -22.47 -23.94
CA ARG A 467 19.91 -23.60 -23.64
C ARG A 467 20.05 -24.27 -22.27
N VAL A 468 20.80 -23.71 -21.33
CA VAL A 468 20.83 -24.17 -19.93
C VAL A 468 20.75 -23.00 -18.96
N LEU A 469 20.07 -23.18 -17.83
CA LEU A 469 19.99 -22.20 -16.76
C LEU A 469 21.22 -22.34 -15.85
N ASN A 470 22.12 -21.35 -15.86
CA ASN A 470 23.28 -21.31 -14.97
C ASN A 470 22.87 -20.90 -13.55
N LEU A 471 22.80 -21.89 -12.65
CA LEU A 471 22.36 -21.69 -11.27
C LEU A 471 23.38 -20.89 -10.45
N ASN A 472 24.67 -21.03 -10.72
CA ASN A 472 25.71 -20.30 -10.00
C ASN A 472 25.71 -18.81 -10.37
N GLY A 473 25.52 -18.50 -11.65
CA GLY A 473 25.32 -17.13 -12.13
C GLY A 473 24.08 -16.50 -11.50
N LEU A 474 22.96 -17.23 -11.51
CA LEU A 474 21.71 -16.77 -10.93
C LEU A 474 21.80 -16.57 -9.40
N LYS A 475 22.37 -17.53 -8.65
CA LYS A 475 22.63 -17.39 -7.20
C LYS A 475 23.48 -16.16 -6.90
N ARG A 476 24.55 -15.94 -7.68
CA ARG A 476 25.43 -14.78 -7.52
C ARG A 476 24.71 -13.48 -7.79
N ALA A 477 23.94 -13.40 -8.89
CA ALA A 477 23.16 -12.23 -9.25
C ALA A 477 22.13 -11.89 -8.15
N LEU A 478 21.34 -12.87 -7.72
CA LEU A 478 20.33 -12.69 -6.67
C LEU A 478 20.97 -12.32 -5.31
N ALA A 479 22.09 -12.96 -4.94
CA ALA A 479 22.84 -12.61 -3.72
C ALA A 479 23.47 -11.20 -3.77
N LEU A 480 23.68 -10.64 -4.96
CA LEU A 480 24.11 -9.25 -5.20
C LEU A 480 22.93 -8.27 -5.24
N GLY A 481 21.69 -8.74 -5.03
CA GLY A 481 20.50 -7.91 -5.06
C GLY A 481 19.89 -7.73 -6.46
N ALA A 482 20.21 -8.61 -7.42
CA ALA A 482 19.48 -8.63 -8.68
C ALA A 482 17.99 -8.86 -8.40
N ARG A 483 17.15 -7.99 -8.95
CA ARG A 483 15.70 -8.06 -8.79
C ARG A 483 15.11 -8.77 -9.99
N LEU A 484 14.22 -9.71 -9.74
CA LEU A 484 13.45 -10.38 -10.78
C LEU A 484 12.40 -9.40 -11.35
N PRO A 485 11.79 -9.67 -12.51
CA PRO A 485 10.58 -8.96 -12.95
C PRO A 485 9.48 -8.96 -11.88
N ASP A 486 8.77 -7.84 -11.77
CA ASP A 486 7.76 -7.64 -10.72
C ASP A 486 6.62 -8.66 -10.82
N GLU A 487 6.33 -9.18 -12.02
CA GLU A 487 5.32 -10.23 -12.22
C GLU A 487 5.62 -11.51 -11.44
N LEU A 488 6.89 -11.78 -11.12
CA LEU A 488 7.32 -12.98 -10.39
C LEU A 488 7.04 -12.90 -8.89
N TYR A 489 6.91 -11.70 -8.34
CA TYR A 489 6.63 -11.46 -6.93
C TYR A 489 5.12 -11.56 -6.72
N GLU A 490 4.65 -12.76 -6.34
CA GLU A 490 3.25 -13.16 -6.22
C GLU A 490 2.25 -12.02 -5.89
N GLU A 491 1.19 -11.92 -6.69
CA GLU A 491 -0.07 -11.32 -6.25
C GLU A 491 -0.89 -12.39 -5.53
N ARG A 492 -0.92 -12.34 -4.19
CA ARG A 492 -1.97 -13.05 -3.45
C ARG A 492 -3.33 -12.71 -4.07
N ARG A 493 -4.14 -13.74 -4.35
CA ARG A 493 -5.56 -13.59 -4.69
C ARG A 493 -6.34 -13.18 -3.45
N CYS A 494 -6.09 -11.96 -3.00
CA CYS A 494 -6.85 -11.33 -1.94
C CYS A 494 -7.60 -10.14 -2.51
N HIS A 495 -8.85 -9.99 -2.08
CA HIS A 495 -9.72 -8.92 -2.52
C HIS A 495 -9.57 -7.66 -1.65
N ILE A 496 -9.01 -7.79 -0.44
CA ILE A 496 -8.88 -6.70 0.53
C ILE A 496 -7.43 -6.22 0.58
N PHE A 497 -7.23 -4.95 0.25
CA PHE A 497 -5.94 -4.29 0.27
C PHE A 497 -5.95 -3.23 1.36
N LEU A 498 -4.96 -3.29 2.25
CA LEU A 498 -4.78 -2.34 3.33
C LEU A 498 -3.47 -1.61 3.14
N SER A 499 -3.51 -0.29 3.04
CA SER A 499 -2.31 0.51 2.79
C SER A 499 -2.46 1.93 3.32
N THR A 500 -1.36 2.67 3.30
CA THR A 500 -1.47 4.13 3.38
C THR A 500 -2.06 4.71 2.11
N ILE A 501 -2.62 5.92 2.20
CA ILE A 501 -3.10 6.68 1.04
C ILE A 501 -1.97 6.86 0.01
N HIS A 502 -0.75 7.16 0.47
CA HIS A 502 0.42 7.35 -0.38
C HIS A 502 0.75 6.09 -1.21
N GLN A 503 0.75 4.91 -0.57
CA GLN A 503 1.00 3.64 -1.24
C GLN A 503 -0.15 3.17 -2.14
N SER A 504 -1.34 3.74 -1.97
CA SER A 504 -2.51 3.44 -2.80
C SER A 504 -2.53 4.22 -4.11
N LYS A 505 -1.68 5.24 -4.26
CA LYS A 505 -1.60 6.03 -5.48
C LYS A 505 -1.26 5.13 -6.69
N GLY A 506 -1.89 5.40 -7.82
CA GLY A 506 -1.82 4.56 -9.02
C GLY A 506 -2.66 3.28 -8.95
N ARG A 507 -3.33 2.98 -7.83
CA ARG A 507 -4.26 1.85 -7.71
C ARG A 507 -5.71 2.34 -7.73
N GLU A 508 -6.60 1.42 -8.10
CA GLU A 508 -8.04 1.62 -8.10
C GLU A 508 -8.70 0.46 -7.35
N PHE A 509 -9.76 0.78 -6.62
CA PHE A 509 -10.59 -0.15 -5.87
C PHE A 509 -12.05 0.08 -6.25
N GLU A 510 -12.85 -0.98 -6.27
CA GLU A 510 -14.29 -0.87 -6.44
C GLU A 510 -14.92 -0.17 -5.24
N GLU A 511 -14.48 -0.55 -4.04
CA GLU A 511 -14.96 0.01 -2.77
C GLU A 511 -13.76 0.49 -1.95
N VAL A 512 -13.88 1.69 -1.37
CA VAL A 512 -12.86 2.26 -0.50
C VAL A 512 -13.43 2.54 0.88
N PHE A 513 -12.72 2.07 1.91
CA PHE A 513 -12.93 2.44 3.30
C PHE A 513 -11.79 3.35 3.75
N LEU A 514 -12.09 4.63 3.95
CA LEU A 514 -11.11 5.63 4.37
C LEU A 514 -11.16 5.79 5.89
N LEU A 515 -10.05 5.50 6.56
CA LEU A 515 -9.92 5.85 7.98
C LEU A 515 -9.86 7.37 8.11
N SER A 516 -10.79 7.95 8.85
CA SER A 516 -10.92 9.41 9.01
C SER A 516 -9.55 10.03 9.33
N PRO A 517 -9.12 11.07 8.62
CA PRO A 517 -7.85 11.75 8.87
C PRO A 517 -7.86 12.41 10.26
N ARG A 518 -6.66 12.63 10.83
CA ARG A 518 -6.48 13.55 11.95
C ARG A 518 -5.98 14.86 11.39
N LEU A 519 -6.84 15.87 11.37
CA LEU A 519 -6.43 17.21 10.98
C LEU A 519 -5.74 17.86 12.18
N ASN A 520 -4.42 18.03 12.13
CA ASN A 520 -3.77 18.93 13.06
C ASN A 520 -3.89 20.36 12.51
N GLU A 521 -4.31 21.31 13.34
CA GLU A 521 -4.41 22.73 12.96
C GLU A 521 -3.07 23.37 12.55
N LYS A 522 -1.95 22.67 12.77
CA LYS A 522 -0.58 23.10 12.41
C LYS A 522 -0.13 22.66 11.02
N ASP A 523 -0.86 21.76 10.35
CA ASP A 523 -0.45 21.24 9.04
C ASP A 523 -0.86 22.19 7.90
N GLN A 524 -0.07 22.21 6.83
CA GLN A 524 -0.42 22.87 5.56
C GLN A 524 -1.73 22.26 5.06
N ILE A 525 -2.85 22.95 5.28
CA ILE A 525 -4.20 22.41 5.06
C ILE A 525 -4.44 21.91 3.63
N MET A 526 -3.76 22.54 2.66
CA MET A 526 -3.77 22.13 1.25
C MET A 526 -3.12 20.76 1.05
N GLU A 527 -2.00 20.48 1.72
CA GLU A 527 -1.31 19.20 1.58
C GLU A 527 -2.16 18.05 2.13
N GLU A 528 -2.80 18.26 3.29
CA GLU A 528 -3.71 17.25 3.82
C GLU A 528 -4.95 17.07 2.93
N ALA A 529 -5.44 18.15 2.32
CA ALA A 529 -6.52 18.08 1.35
C ALA A 529 -6.12 17.32 0.07
N LYS A 530 -4.91 17.51 -0.46
CA LYS A 530 -4.40 16.71 -1.60
C LYS A 530 -4.31 15.23 -1.24
N VAL A 531 -3.83 14.90 -0.03
CA VAL A 531 -3.79 13.51 0.44
C VAL A 531 -5.21 12.92 0.48
N LEU A 532 -6.19 13.63 1.03
CA LEU A 532 -7.58 13.17 1.04
C LEU A 532 -8.16 13.06 -0.38
N TYR A 533 -7.86 14.01 -1.25
CA TYR A 533 -8.26 13.96 -2.66
C TYR A 533 -7.73 12.69 -3.33
N VAL A 534 -6.46 12.34 -3.11
CA VAL A 534 -5.89 11.08 -3.60
C VAL A 534 -6.67 9.88 -3.06
N ALA A 535 -7.02 9.85 -1.77
CA ALA A 535 -7.78 8.76 -1.17
C ALA A 535 -9.17 8.57 -1.79
N VAL A 536 -9.94 9.65 -1.90
CA VAL A 536 -11.30 9.65 -2.45
C VAL A 536 -11.27 9.20 -3.93
N THR A 537 -10.25 9.63 -4.69
CA THR A 537 -10.12 9.29 -6.11
C THR A 537 -9.76 7.83 -6.38
N ARG A 538 -9.41 7.05 -5.34
CA ARG A 538 -9.14 5.60 -5.48
C ARG A 538 -10.42 4.77 -5.64
N ALA A 539 -11.56 5.31 -5.22
CA ALA A 539 -12.85 4.62 -5.24
C ALA A 539 -13.50 4.66 -6.62
N ARG A 540 -13.99 3.53 -7.12
CA ARG A 540 -14.72 3.45 -8.39
C ARG A 540 -16.24 3.43 -8.21
N GLN A 541 -16.75 2.67 -7.25
CA GLN A 541 -18.20 2.50 -7.03
C GLN A 541 -18.66 3.10 -5.70
N SER A 542 -17.95 2.80 -4.60
CA SER A 542 -18.35 3.20 -3.25
C SER A 542 -17.19 3.74 -2.44
N LEU A 543 -17.49 4.75 -1.62
CA LEU A 543 -16.57 5.36 -0.66
C LEU A 543 -17.29 5.53 0.68
N GLU A 544 -16.74 4.90 1.72
CA GLU A 544 -17.23 5.01 3.09
C GLU A 544 -16.08 5.39 4.03
N ILE A 545 -16.40 6.08 5.13
CA ILE A 545 -15.42 6.45 6.15
C ILE A 545 -15.52 5.55 7.37
N ILE A 546 -14.37 5.34 8.03
CA ILE A 546 -14.28 4.76 9.36
C ILE A 546 -14.00 5.93 10.32
N LYS A 547 -14.98 6.29 11.15
CA LYS A 547 -14.85 7.40 12.10
C LYS A 547 -13.90 7.03 13.23
N ARG A 548 -13.18 7.99 13.80
CA ARG A 548 -12.35 7.74 14.99
C ARG A 548 -13.05 8.19 16.26
N SER A 549 -12.76 7.52 17.37
CA SER A 549 -13.06 7.99 18.71
C SER A 549 -11.97 8.95 19.15
N PHE A 550 -12.35 10.17 19.50
CA PHE A 550 -11.45 11.25 19.94
C PHE A 550 -10.70 10.97 21.24
N SER A 551 -10.97 9.84 21.93
CA SER A 551 -10.65 9.72 23.34
C SER A 551 -9.27 9.16 23.66
N ARG A 552 -8.54 8.51 22.74
CA ARG A 552 -7.27 7.81 23.09
C ARG A 552 -6.24 7.78 21.96
N GLU A 553 -5.26 8.68 22.02
CA GLU A 553 -4.05 8.60 21.20
C GLU A 553 -3.04 7.66 21.85
N TRP A 554 -3.06 6.40 21.43
CA TRP A 554 -2.04 5.45 21.87
C TRP A 554 -0.94 5.23 20.85
N LEU A 555 -1.22 5.44 19.56
CA LEU A 555 -0.26 5.18 18.49
C LEU A 555 0.66 6.38 18.25
N THR A 556 1.97 6.17 18.42
CA THR A 556 3.04 7.16 18.17
C THR A 556 4.18 6.52 17.40
N LYS A 557 5.03 7.32 16.75
CA LYS A 557 6.30 6.85 16.19
C LYS A 557 7.41 7.14 17.20
N SER A 558 8.33 6.19 17.37
CA SER A 558 9.53 6.37 18.19
C SER A 558 10.45 7.43 17.59
N GLU A 559 10.95 8.33 18.42
CA GLU A 559 11.89 9.37 18.01
C GLU A 559 13.30 8.82 17.75
N THR A 560 13.63 7.67 18.34
CA THR A 560 15.00 7.10 18.31
C THR A 560 15.19 6.08 17.20
N VAL A 561 14.19 5.23 16.93
CA VAL A 561 14.33 4.08 16.02
C VAL A 561 13.31 4.10 14.86
N ASP A 562 12.52 5.16 14.74
CA ASP A 562 11.57 5.38 13.65
C ASP A 562 10.52 4.26 13.50
N ARG A 563 9.99 3.80 14.64
CA ARG A 563 9.18 2.58 14.76
C ARG A 563 7.84 2.85 15.41
N TRP A 564 6.76 2.24 14.94
CA TRP A 564 5.43 2.50 15.53
C TRP A 564 5.25 1.83 16.88
N LEU A 565 4.75 2.58 17.85
CA LEU A 565 4.52 2.18 19.23
C LEU A 565 3.07 2.49 19.65
N GLU A 566 2.50 1.62 20.48
CA GLU A 566 1.25 1.89 21.19
C GLU A 566 1.57 2.10 22.67
N VAL A 567 1.29 3.28 23.20
CA VAL A 567 1.66 3.69 24.56
C VAL A 567 0.42 4.13 25.33
N ALA A 568 0.25 3.59 26.55
CA ALA A 568 -0.83 3.95 27.45
C ALA A 568 -0.30 4.71 28.68
N ASN A 569 -1.05 5.73 29.12
CA ASN A 569 -0.75 6.46 30.34
C ASN A 569 -1.18 5.65 31.58
N LYS A 570 -0.32 5.54 32.60
CA LYS A 570 -0.67 4.91 33.88
C LYS A 570 -1.48 5.87 34.75
N ARG A 571 -2.45 5.33 35.51
CA ARG A 571 -3.10 6.07 36.62
C ARG A 571 -2.03 6.31 37.69
N GLY A 572 -1.57 7.55 37.83
CA GLY A 572 -0.48 7.94 38.74
C GLY A 572 0.75 8.57 38.07
N GLY A 573 0.74 8.74 36.74
CA GLY A 573 1.86 9.31 35.99
C GLY A 573 2.77 8.25 35.36
N GLY A 574 3.34 8.57 34.20
CA GLY A 574 4.20 7.68 33.43
C GLY A 574 3.47 6.94 32.28
N LYS A 575 4.28 6.41 31.36
CA LYS A 575 3.86 5.73 30.14
C LYS A 575 4.11 4.22 30.24
N THR A 576 3.32 3.43 29.54
CA THR A 576 3.50 1.97 29.39
C THR A 576 3.44 1.62 27.93
N LEU A 577 4.44 0.91 27.45
CA LEU A 577 4.40 0.32 26.12
C LEU A 577 3.41 -0.85 26.11
N VAL A 578 2.39 -0.74 25.27
CA VAL A 578 1.33 -1.73 25.05
C VAL A 578 1.71 -2.60 23.87
N SER A 579 2.10 -1.97 22.75
CA SER A 579 2.42 -2.65 21.51
C SER A 579 3.58 -1.97 20.79
N LEU A 580 4.33 -2.71 19.97
CA LEU A 580 5.36 -2.18 19.09
C LEU A 580 5.29 -2.87 17.72
N GLU A 581 5.60 -2.16 16.64
CA GLU A 581 5.62 -2.70 15.27
C GLU A 581 6.45 -3.99 15.19
N VAL A 582 6.28 -4.91 14.27
CA VAL A 582 7.19 -6.06 14.06
C VAL A 582 7.21 -6.38 12.59
N GLY A 583 8.40 -6.71 12.08
CA GLY A 583 8.60 -7.15 10.71
C GLY A 583 8.97 -6.02 9.77
N ARG A 584 9.81 -5.07 10.22
CA ARG A 584 10.57 -4.19 9.34
C ARG A 584 11.67 -4.99 8.64
N GLU A 585 12.26 -4.40 7.61
CA GLU A 585 13.41 -5.01 6.93
C GLU A 585 14.55 -5.22 7.94
N GLN A 586 15.13 -6.42 7.94
CA GLN A 586 16.18 -6.86 8.88
C GLN A 586 15.74 -7.08 10.32
N ASP A 587 14.44 -7.04 10.65
CA ASP A 587 13.96 -7.45 11.99
C ASP A 587 14.22 -8.94 12.25
N VAL A 588 14.14 -9.75 11.20
CA VAL A 588 14.34 -11.20 11.23
C VAL A 588 15.77 -11.55 10.84
N ASP A 589 16.39 -12.49 11.54
CA ASP A 589 17.68 -13.04 11.16
C ASP A 589 17.49 -14.21 10.19
N ASN A 590 17.65 -13.92 8.89
CA ASN A 590 17.43 -14.90 7.84
C ASN A 590 18.32 -16.14 7.93
N GLN A 591 19.53 -16.04 8.49
CA GLN A 591 20.38 -17.23 8.66
C GLN A 591 19.90 -18.11 9.84
N GLY A 592 19.08 -17.58 10.76
CA GLY A 592 18.51 -18.33 11.88
C GLY A 592 17.63 -19.51 11.45
N PHE A 593 17.03 -19.47 10.26
CA PHE A 593 16.19 -20.56 9.75
C PHE A 593 16.95 -21.85 9.43
N VAL A 594 18.28 -21.76 9.29
CA VAL A 594 19.18 -22.88 8.96
C VAL A 594 20.38 -22.97 9.90
N ASP A 595 20.40 -22.19 10.99
CA ASP A 595 21.51 -22.19 11.95
C ASP A 595 21.46 -23.46 12.80
N GLY A 596 22.45 -24.36 12.63
CA GLY A 596 22.49 -25.66 13.28
C GLY A 596 22.71 -25.61 14.80
N LEU A 597 23.09 -24.46 15.36
CA LEU A 597 23.10 -24.26 16.82
C LEU A 597 21.74 -23.80 17.35
N LEU A 598 20.89 -23.22 16.49
CA LEU A 598 19.58 -22.70 16.86
C LEU A 598 18.47 -23.73 16.65
N VAL A 599 18.41 -24.30 15.46
CA VAL A 599 17.43 -25.30 15.09
C VAL A 599 18.12 -26.66 15.06
N SER A 600 17.60 -27.60 15.86
CA SER A 600 18.21 -28.93 16.06
C SER A 600 18.36 -29.72 14.76
N ASN A 601 17.44 -29.53 13.81
CA ASN A 601 17.50 -30.09 12.47
C ASN A 601 17.06 -29.04 11.43
N PRO A 602 18.03 -28.35 10.76
CA PRO A 602 17.74 -27.38 9.72
C PRO A 602 16.92 -27.93 8.56
N GLU A 603 17.18 -29.16 8.11
CA GLU A 603 16.45 -29.77 6.99
C GLU A 603 14.98 -30.00 7.34
N GLU A 604 14.71 -30.55 8.52
CA GLU A 604 13.33 -30.69 9.01
C GLU A 604 12.65 -29.33 9.19
N ASN A 605 13.39 -28.30 9.63
CA ASN A 605 12.86 -26.94 9.73
C ASN A 605 12.48 -26.37 8.36
N GLN A 606 13.31 -26.55 7.33
CA GLN A 606 13.02 -26.10 5.98
C GLN A 606 11.80 -26.81 5.37
N ILE A 607 11.66 -28.12 5.60
CA ILE A 607 10.45 -28.88 5.24
C ILE A 607 9.23 -28.32 5.99
N TYR A 608 9.37 -28.01 7.28
CA TYR A 608 8.29 -27.45 8.08
C TYR A 608 7.84 -26.08 7.56
N LEU A 609 8.78 -25.16 7.29
CA LEU A 609 8.50 -23.85 6.72
C LEU A 609 7.73 -23.97 5.41
N ARG A 610 8.13 -24.90 4.53
CA ARG A 610 7.47 -25.11 3.24
C ARG A 610 6.06 -25.69 3.36
N MET A 611 5.88 -26.68 4.24
CA MET A 611 4.66 -27.50 4.25
C MET A 611 3.60 -27.02 5.25
N HIS A 612 3.99 -26.29 6.29
CA HIS A 612 3.13 -26.01 7.44
C HIS A 612 3.01 -24.54 7.81
N VAL A 613 3.88 -23.67 7.28
CA VAL A 613 3.81 -22.23 7.51
C VAL A 613 3.15 -21.58 6.32
N VAL A 614 2.03 -20.92 6.59
CA VAL A 614 1.32 -20.15 5.58
C VAL A 614 1.19 -18.71 6.02
N PRO A 615 1.08 -17.78 5.06
CA PRO A 615 0.82 -16.39 5.41
C PRO A 615 -0.44 -16.21 6.26
N GLY A 616 -0.32 -15.39 7.29
CA GLY A 616 -1.37 -15.18 8.28
C GLY A 616 -1.37 -16.12 9.46
N ASP A 617 -0.52 -17.14 9.45
CA ASP A 617 -0.26 -17.94 10.64
C ASP A 617 0.24 -17.02 11.77
N ARG A 618 -0.29 -17.24 12.98
CA ARG A 618 0.13 -16.52 14.18
C ARG A 618 1.48 -17.07 14.65
N VAL A 619 2.41 -16.18 14.94
CA VAL A 619 3.68 -16.50 15.60
C VAL A 619 3.82 -15.78 16.92
N GLU A 620 4.69 -16.32 17.75
CA GLU A 620 5.05 -15.75 19.03
C GLU A 620 6.56 -15.52 19.06
N ILE A 621 6.97 -14.36 19.53
CA ILE A 621 8.38 -14.07 19.75
C ILE A 621 8.63 -14.14 21.25
N ARG A 622 9.58 -14.96 21.68
CA ARG A 622 9.93 -15.12 23.11
C ARG A 622 11.42 -14.94 23.33
N MET A 623 11.79 -14.29 24.43
CA MET A 623 13.15 -14.35 24.94
C MET A 623 13.43 -15.78 25.42
N GLY A 624 14.54 -16.39 25.00
CA GLY A 624 14.91 -17.72 25.50
C GLY A 624 15.38 -17.65 26.96
N GLU A 625 15.05 -18.66 27.76
CA GLU A 625 15.43 -18.72 29.20
C GLU A 625 16.96 -18.76 29.40
N GLU A 626 17.69 -19.35 28.44
CA GLU A 626 19.15 -19.46 28.44
C GLU A 626 19.79 -18.64 27.28
N MET A 627 19.01 -17.86 26.55
CA MET A 627 19.44 -17.26 25.28
C MET A 627 19.25 -15.75 25.27
N ASP A 628 20.30 -15.02 24.88
CA ASP A 628 20.29 -13.55 24.78
C ASP A 628 19.67 -13.06 23.45
N PHE A 629 18.67 -13.78 22.94
CA PHE A 629 17.96 -13.42 21.72
C PHE A 629 16.47 -13.80 21.78
N TYR A 630 15.70 -13.15 20.92
CA TYR A 630 14.28 -13.39 20.72
C TYR A 630 14.07 -14.49 19.67
N GLY A 631 13.58 -15.66 20.08
CA GLY A 631 13.23 -16.77 19.19
C GLY A 631 11.85 -16.59 18.56
N ILE A 632 11.68 -17.04 17.31
CA ILE A 632 10.41 -17.02 16.56
C ILE A 632 9.78 -18.41 16.67
N TYR A 633 8.58 -18.48 17.24
CA TYR A 633 7.85 -19.71 17.47
C TYR A 633 6.57 -19.76 16.63
N HIS A 634 6.42 -20.82 15.83
CA HIS A 634 5.19 -21.13 15.11
C HIS A 634 4.60 -22.44 15.65
N LYS A 635 3.35 -22.42 16.13
CA LYS A 635 2.70 -23.59 16.78
C LYS A 635 3.58 -24.23 17.87
N ARG A 636 4.23 -23.40 18.69
CA ARG A 636 5.20 -23.77 19.75
C ARG A 636 6.52 -24.39 19.27
N ARG A 637 6.75 -24.51 17.96
CA ARG A 637 8.04 -24.93 17.39
C ARG A 637 8.92 -23.70 17.13
N LEU A 638 10.16 -23.72 17.61
CA LEU A 638 11.17 -22.73 17.26
C LEU A 638 11.52 -22.90 15.78
N ILE A 639 11.25 -21.87 14.98
CA ILE A 639 11.52 -21.89 13.53
C ILE A 639 12.71 -20.99 13.14
N GLY A 640 13.05 -20.01 13.96
CA GLY A 640 14.12 -19.05 13.70
C GLY A 640 14.27 -18.06 14.84
N ARG A 641 14.92 -16.91 14.58
CA ARG A 641 15.11 -15.86 15.58
C ARG A 641 15.05 -14.45 14.98
N MET A 642 14.80 -13.48 15.83
CA MET A 642 14.93 -12.06 15.51
C MET A 642 16.41 -11.65 15.43
N SER A 643 16.68 -10.56 14.73
CA SER A 643 18.02 -10.03 14.55
C SER A 643 18.54 -9.30 15.79
N MET A 644 19.86 -9.14 15.86
CA MET A 644 20.50 -8.30 16.89
C MET A 644 20.06 -6.83 16.76
N LYS A 645 19.80 -6.35 15.54
CA LYS A 645 19.29 -4.99 15.30
C LYS A 645 17.94 -4.79 15.99
N PHE A 646 16.99 -5.70 15.78
CA PHE A 646 15.70 -5.65 16.47
C PHE A 646 15.87 -5.66 18.00
N HIS A 647 16.76 -6.51 18.52
CA HIS A 647 17.06 -6.56 19.94
C HIS A 647 17.60 -5.23 20.51
N LEU A 648 18.49 -4.55 19.78
CA LEU A 648 19.03 -3.24 20.16
C LEU A 648 17.96 -2.14 20.09
N GLU A 649 17.16 -2.13 19.02
CA GLU A 649 16.06 -1.16 18.85
C GLU A 649 15.01 -1.28 19.96
N VAL A 650 14.65 -2.50 20.37
CA VAL A 650 13.80 -2.73 21.54
C VAL A 650 14.42 -2.08 22.79
N GLY A 651 15.72 -2.23 22.99
CA GLY A 651 16.45 -1.60 24.10
C GLY A 651 16.37 -0.07 24.10
N GLU A 652 16.49 0.57 22.93
CA GLU A 652 16.33 2.03 22.79
C GLU A 652 14.90 2.48 23.05
N ILE A 653 13.90 1.74 22.57
CA ILE A 653 12.49 1.99 22.89
C ILE A 653 12.24 1.91 24.41
N MET A 654 12.86 0.95 25.11
CA MET A 654 12.73 0.87 26.57
C MET A 654 13.30 2.10 27.27
N LYS A 655 14.45 2.60 26.82
CA LYS A 655 15.01 3.87 27.33
C LYS A 655 14.07 5.04 27.06
N GLU A 656 13.49 5.12 25.86
CA GLU A 656 12.56 6.18 25.47
C GLU A 656 11.29 6.19 26.32
N VAL A 657 10.68 5.02 26.56
CA VAL A 657 9.39 4.92 27.27
C VAL A 657 9.54 4.91 28.79
N TYR A 658 10.59 4.26 29.31
CA TYR A 658 10.76 4.00 30.75
C TYR A 658 11.99 4.68 31.37
N GLY A 659 12.83 5.35 30.59
CA GLY A 659 14.08 5.97 31.08
C GLY A 659 15.20 4.98 31.39
N SER A 660 15.00 3.68 31.13
CA SER A 660 15.98 2.62 31.37
C SER A 660 15.77 1.43 30.45
N SER A 661 16.87 0.78 30.06
CA SER A 661 16.88 -0.48 29.30
C SER A 661 16.84 -1.73 30.17
N SER A 662 16.76 -1.58 31.51
CA SER A 662 16.82 -2.69 32.46
C SER A 662 15.62 -3.64 32.39
N HIS A 663 14.47 -3.18 31.89
CA HIS A 663 13.27 -3.98 31.75
C HIS A 663 13.08 -4.36 30.29
N ARG A 664 13.22 -5.66 29.98
CA ARG A 664 12.98 -6.18 28.64
C ARG A 664 11.67 -6.96 28.57
N PRO A 665 10.91 -6.84 27.46
CA PRO A 665 9.78 -7.71 27.21
C PRO A 665 10.18 -9.18 27.20
N MET A 666 9.36 -10.04 27.82
CA MET A 666 9.57 -11.49 27.75
C MET A 666 9.08 -12.07 26.43
N ALA A 667 7.96 -11.55 25.95
CA ALA A 667 7.36 -12.03 24.72
C ALA A 667 6.64 -10.92 23.98
N PHE A 668 6.44 -11.18 22.68
CA PHE A 668 5.59 -10.40 21.81
C PHE A 668 4.56 -11.34 21.16
N GLU A 669 3.30 -10.95 21.22
CA GLU A 669 2.21 -11.66 20.56
C GLU A 669 1.50 -10.78 19.52
N GLU A 670 0.49 -11.34 18.85
CA GLU A 670 -0.25 -10.68 17.77
C GLU A 670 0.65 -10.31 16.58
N ILE A 671 1.59 -11.22 16.29
CA ILE A 671 2.46 -11.18 15.14
C ILE A 671 2.05 -12.32 14.22
N TYR A 672 2.11 -12.04 12.92
CA TYR A 672 1.67 -12.96 11.89
C TYR A 672 2.76 -13.13 10.85
N ILE A 673 2.81 -14.32 10.24
CA ILE A 673 3.62 -14.55 9.05
C ILE A 673 3.09 -13.61 7.95
N ASP A 674 3.95 -12.71 7.47
CA ASP A 674 3.63 -11.88 6.32
C ASP A 674 3.73 -12.74 5.06
N GLN A 675 4.87 -13.40 4.84
CA GLN A 675 5.07 -14.38 3.77
C GLN A 675 6.24 -15.35 4.08
N VAL A 676 6.26 -16.48 3.37
CA VAL A 676 7.44 -17.35 3.23
C VAL A 676 8.18 -16.93 1.97
N HIS A 677 9.50 -16.78 2.03
CA HIS A 677 10.29 -16.27 0.92
C HIS A 677 11.60 -17.04 0.74
N SER A 678 12.21 -16.92 -0.43
CA SER A 678 13.53 -17.47 -0.71
C SER A 678 14.63 -16.54 -0.19
N VAL A 679 15.56 -17.09 0.57
CA VAL A 679 16.78 -16.40 1.00
C VAL A 679 17.92 -16.89 0.12
N VAL A 680 18.63 -15.94 -0.50
CA VAL A 680 19.84 -16.20 -1.28
C VAL A 680 20.98 -15.35 -0.71
N LYS A 681 22.05 -16.01 -0.27
CA LYS A 681 23.23 -15.38 0.33
C LYS A 681 24.49 -15.93 -0.30
N LYS A 682 25.54 -15.11 -0.29
CA LYS A 682 26.87 -15.58 -0.72
C LYS A 682 27.45 -16.51 0.35
N PRO A 683 28.05 -17.66 -0.02
CA PRO A 683 28.66 -18.57 0.95
C PRO A 683 29.66 -17.89 1.89
N GLU A 684 30.42 -16.90 1.40
CA GLU A 684 31.43 -16.20 2.20
C GLU A 684 30.81 -15.29 3.30
N THR A 685 29.50 -15.03 3.23
CA THR A 685 28.76 -14.21 4.21
C THR A 685 28.06 -15.05 5.28
N LEU A 686 28.13 -16.38 5.19
CA LEU A 686 27.44 -17.30 6.09
C LEU A 686 28.22 -17.54 7.37
N ARG A 687 27.48 -17.71 8.47
CA ARG A 687 28.05 -18.15 9.74
C ARG A 687 28.52 -19.60 9.63
N LYS A 688 29.58 -19.93 10.36
CA LYS A 688 30.12 -21.31 10.47
C LYS A 688 29.12 -22.32 11.04
N THR A 689 28.05 -21.84 11.67
CA THR A 689 27.00 -22.68 12.26
C THR A 689 25.93 -23.10 11.26
N VAL A 690 25.92 -22.53 10.05
CA VAL A 690 25.07 -22.98 8.95
C VAL A 690 25.66 -24.28 8.40
N PRO A 691 24.94 -25.41 8.42
CA PRO A 691 25.45 -26.69 7.94
C PRO A 691 25.23 -26.86 6.42
N GLU A 692 25.80 -27.93 5.87
CA GLU A 692 25.47 -28.37 4.51
C GLU A 692 24.03 -28.90 4.41
N PRO A 693 23.36 -28.77 3.26
CA PRO A 693 23.84 -28.18 2.00
C PRO A 693 23.71 -26.64 1.93
N TYR A 694 23.20 -26.00 2.98
CA TYR A 694 22.89 -24.56 3.00
C TYR A 694 24.15 -23.68 2.97
N PHE A 695 25.25 -24.16 3.55
CA PHE A 695 26.52 -23.47 3.53
C PHE A 695 27.08 -23.32 2.11
N THR A 696 27.15 -24.42 1.34
CA THR A 696 27.65 -24.37 -0.03
C THR A 696 26.64 -23.75 -0.99
N SER A 697 25.35 -24.06 -0.85
CA SER A 697 24.32 -23.56 -1.77
C SER A 697 24.00 -22.07 -1.57
N GLY A 698 24.05 -21.58 -0.33
CA GLY A 698 23.63 -20.23 0.03
C GLY A 698 22.12 -19.97 -0.13
N VAL A 699 21.30 -21.02 -0.19
CA VAL A 699 19.87 -20.93 -0.51
C VAL A 699 19.01 -21.68 0.51
N TRP A 700 17.93 -21.06 1.00
CA TRP A 700 16.94 -21.68 1.88
C TRP A 700 15.64 -20.85 1.93
N HIS A 701 14.60 -21.35 2.60
CA HIS A 701 13.37 -20.64 2.91
C HIS A 701 13.50 -19.84 4.21
N GLY A 702 13.06 -18.58 4.16
CA GLY A 702 12.88 -17.70 5.31
C GLY A 702 11.42 -17.31 5.48
N VAL A 703 11.13 -16.64 6.59
CA VAL A 703 9.81 -16.02 6.80
C VAL A 703 9.98 -14.56 7.16
N SER A 704 9.04 -13.75 6.69
CA SER A 704 8.88 -12.38 7.14
C SER A 704 7.65 -12.24 8.01
N LEU A 705 7.72 -11.24 8.89
CA LEU A 705 6.72 -11.02 9.91
C LEU A 705 5.96 -9.72 9.63
N SER A 706 4.77 -9.62 10.20
CA SER A 706 4.01 -8.38 10.26
C SER A 706 3.17 -8.34 11.52
N GLY A 707 3.08 -7.17 12.15
CA GLY A 707 2.13 -6.93 13.23
C GLY A 707 2.46 -5.69 14.03
N LEU A 708 1.45 -5.18 14.73
CA LEU A 708 1.67 -4.28 15.87
C LEU A 708 1.67 -5.13 17.14
N ALA A 709 2.81 -5.71 17.45
CA ALA A 709 2.94 -6.78 18.42
C ALA A 709 2.68 -6.31 19.85
N LYS A 710 1.78 -7.02 20.53
CA LYS A 710 1.47 -6.77 21.94
C LYS A 710 2.61 -7.24 22.82
N VAL A 711 3.03 -6.38 23.73
CA VAL A 711 4.17 -6.61 24.63
C VAL A 711 3.71 -7.34 25.88
N PHE A 712 4.40 -8.42 26.26
CA PHE A 712 4.18 -9.17 27.50
C PHE A 712 5.36 -9.03 28.45
N TRP A 713 5.06 -8.74 29.71
CA TRP A 713 6.06 -8.42 30.71
C TRP A 713 6.23 -9.53 31.77
N PRO A 714 7.42 -9.63 32.40
CA PRO A 714 7.66 -10.57 33.49
C PRO A 714 6.69 -10.42 34.68
N TRP A 715 6.24 -9.19 34.96
CA TRP A 715 5.32 -8.93 36.08
C TRP A 715 3.85 -9.22 35.74
N ASP A 716 3.50 -9.42 34.47
CA ASP A 716 2.14 -9.82 34.09
C ASP A 716 1.84 -11.26 34.49
N CYS A 717 2.86 -12.11 34.65
CA CYS A 717 2.73 -13.49 35.15
C CYS A 717 2.41 -13.57 36.65
N ARG A 718 2.44 -12.46 37.39
CA ARG A 718 2.13 -12.39 38.84
C ARG A 718 0.67 -12.00 39.13
N ARG A 719 -0.16 -11.80 38.10
CA ARG A 719 -1.57 -11.39 38.22
C ARG A 719 -2.53 -12.47 37.78
#